data_AF-A0A841J7N6-F1
#
_entry.id   AF-A0A841J7N6-F1
#
_cell.length_a   1.000
_cell.length_b   1.000
_cell.length_c   1.000
_cell.angle_alpha   90.00
_cell.angle_beta   90.00
_cell.angle_gamma   90.00
#
_symmetry.space_group_name_H-M   'P 1'
#
loop_
_entity.id
_entity.type
_entity.pdbx_description
1 polymer ?
#
loop_
_entity_poly.entity_id
_entity_poly.type
_entity_poly.pdbx_seq_one_letter_code
_entity_poly.pdbx_strand_id
1 'polypeptide(L)'
;MNRKLYHTFIIYTTLLLAGIGKVAAQTPHGFVQQENVKVPGVTTDVALYSLPVTQKQTTRVYTDGFGRTLQSIAVQASPAQRDLIQPMAYDNLGRQAISYLPYAGQATDTSGSYRSTAISSAQPNFYNQTSQYLVATDANPYAQQVFENSPLQRVLQAGMAGNGFQPTSGQHYKTVSYRFNSSATDGNILAWNFDGTFTAGTYYANNTLAVTDGKDEDNTETLSFVDAAGRTILKRQVLASGNLDTYYVYNYAGMLSYTIPPLAVNKLAANSYNLTTAPLINLVFHYVYDNMGRLVEKTVPAQSKVLTIYDPYNRPVLVQDSNMRINNQWNYIKYDIKGRVVSQGIYGDATHIGRAAMQTWVSANYGTNWYESRSTVLSTGYYTNVVFPTSSTFALAYAYYDDYDIDMDGTPNFSYSAQGLPGEGTATTAAVKDMPTMTLMFDIGPGIVAGTWMTKATFYDKRGNPIQTQSNNHLNFTNILTLPDTKTTVPDFTGVPQISKVVKVTGTVMPITITVQTSFAYDHRNRITSVSQAYNGGTSTQVAAYSYNELGQVIKKGLGQVSGSTYLQNVDMRYNIRGQLLSINNSKLSNDAGVTSSDANDVFGLQLLYDKTDANLGNTAYYNGKVSAVKWMSKDGSGTSSYERAFRYYYDALNRDTAAIYAERPTASTGAFTTTHGWDEDRISYDQNGNILSLYRNSATQGAGTHTGIDNLAYTYSSTNPNQLQSVTDGTTASYTGAGFRNLTGGTGNYTYDGNGNLTSDPYKGFAGISHNVLNRTERIYFSSSANRYIDYSYNMDGTLLRKRQYDNVGGTATLQATTDYIDGFVYLNGTLQYFAMPEGRVLNNGGTLSREYTIADQQGNVRVTFDNTGTGGIAKVRQENSYYAFGLIMPGSTVATPTNDNKHLYNGGSEWQNDFGNLPDYYQTFYRSYDAALGRFTGVDPSAGSAESMTGYQYAMNSPMMMNDPLGDKAEFQDYGKADQLGNTTESRMDDWLNTAAGVAAARLDAQYQQSLQNQYWSGVFLKVDNPLGSTGVHYTYDNGQIVSQMPNGFVNNSYSQLDHIIESYDDGLGRRFEVDHLLETQVTGIVINTDNQGKNEGSSQGTSLFGTTFLDENATPSGNSDSFIGRNVLELKTIQYSGRVYDKNKGVLNLNLTRRNGSFDPDVSINVGQFAYGVGIGSNYMSIGGYTIDSGISLKDGVTFGGNYVDKNNHIQGMEFSINPYKIAPVMVGIAYATWPYWVPFLAF
;
A
#
# COMPACT_ATOMS: atom_id res chain seq x y z
N MET A 1 5.94 -91.88 33.89
CA MET A 1 5.66 -90.47 34.27
C MET A 1 6.18 -89.42 33.27
N ASN A 2 7.36 -89.57 32.66
CA ASN A 2 8.14 -88.46 32.07
C ASN A 2 7.71 -87.97 30.65
N ARG A 3 6.41 -87.92 30.32
CA ARG A 3 5.93 -87.24 29.09
C ARG A 3 4.94 -86.08 29.31
N LYS A 4 4.30 -85.98 30.49
CA LYS A 4 3.41 -84.83 30.80
C LYS A 4 4.19 -83.56 31.19
N LEU A 5 5.23 -83.66 32.03
CA LEU A 5 6.03 -82.49 32.43
C LEU A 5 6.65 -81.73 31.24
N TYR A 6 7.17 -82.44 30.23
CA TYR A 6 7.81 -81.80 29.07
C TYR A 6 6.85 -80.91 28.26
N HIS A 7 5.58 -81.31 28.13
CA HIS A 7 4.58 -80.49 27.43
C HIS A 7 4.14 -79.28 28.27
N THR A 8 3.98 -79.44 29.58
CA THR A 8 3.67 -78.32 30.48
C THR A 8 4.79 -77.28 30.49
N PHE A 9 6.06 -77.71 30.49
CA PHE A 9 7.20 -76.79 30.50
C PHE A 9 7.26 -75.97 29.19
N ILE A 10 7.15 -76.61 28.02
CA ILE A 10 7.16 -75.92 26.72
C ILE A 10 6.02 -74.91 26.61
N ILE A 11 4.80 -75.26 27.06
CA ILE A 11 3.63 -74.35 27.05
C ILE A 11 3.85 -73.13 27.95
N TYR A 12 4.46 -73.30 29.13
CA TYR A 12 4.79 -72.15 29.99
C TYR A 12 5.90 -71.28 29.38
N THR A 13 6.92 -71.86 28.73
CA THR A 13 7.97 -71.06 28.07
C THR A 13 7.44 -70.29 26.86
N THR A 14 6.53 -70.85 26.05
CA THR A 14 5.93 -70.11 24.92
C THR A 14 4.93 -69.04 25.39
N LEU A 15 4.16 -69.27 26.45
CA LEU A 15 3.31 -68.23 27.04
C LEU A 15 4.14 -67.09 27.67
N LEU A 16 5.28 -67.40 28.31
CA LEU A 16 6.14 -66.36 28.88
C LEU A 16 6.84 -65.52 27.80
N LEU A 17 7.26 -66.12 26.67
CA LEU A 17 7.80 -65.35 25.54
C LEU A 17 6.72 -64.58 24.76
N ALA A 18 5.49 -65.08 24.69
CA ALA A 18 4.36 -64.33 24.12
C ALA A 18 3.99 -63.12 24.99
N GLY A 19 4.16 -63.21 26.32
CA GLY A 19 3.87 -62.13 27.27
C GLY A 19 4.79 -60.90 27.20
N ILE A 20 5.92 -60.97 26.49
CA ILE A 20 6.82 -59.81 26.25
C ILE A 20 6.57 -59.20 24.85
N GLY A 21 5.47 -59.58 24.20
CA GLY A 21 4.97 -58.98 22.97
C GLY A 21 4.44 -57.56 23.17
N LYS A 22 5.36 -56.58 23.35
CA LYS A 22 5.12 -55.12 23.36
C LYS A 22 3.80 -54.67 23.99
N VAL A 23 3.84 -54.28 25.27
CA VAL A 23 3.00 -53.15 25.71
C VAL A 23 3.57 -51.89 25.04
N ALA A 24 3.20 -51.70 23.77
CA ALA A 24 3.41 -50.44 23.09
C ALA A 24 2.54 -49.41 23.82
N ALA A 25 3.17 -48.42 24.44
CA ALA A 25 2.48 -47.22 24.87
C ALA A 25 1.70 -46.62 23.70
N GLN A 26 0.61 -45.91 24.00
CA GLN A 26 -0.37 -45.43 23.02
C GLN A 26 0.28 -44.94 21.72
N THR A 27 -0.18 -45.53 20.61
CA THR A 27 -0.13 -45.06 19.22
C THR A 27 0.89 -43.94 18.90
N PRO A 28 1.85 -44.15 17.98
CA PRO A 28 2.70 -43.04 17.51
C PRO A 28 1.80 -41.90 17.02
N HIS A 29 2.10 -40.66 17.45
CA HIS A 29 1.26 -39.50 17.21
C HIS A 29 0.83 -39.43 15.74
N GLY A 30 -0.48 -39.43 15.51
CA GLY A 30 -1.04 -39.26 14.18
C GLY A 30 -0.59 -37.93 13.59
N PHE A 31 -0.25 -37.94 12.30
CA PHE A 31 0.05 -36.73 11.57
C PHE A 31 -0.72 -36.67 10.26
N VAL A 32 -1.16 -35.47 9.91
CA VAL A 32 -1.52 -35.14 8.53
C VAL A 32 -0.24 -34.74 7.82
N GLN A 33 0.04 -35.33 6.65
CA GLN A 33 1.14 -34.92 5.78
C GLN A 33 0.58 -34.20 4.55
N GLN A 34 1.16 -33.05 4.23
CA GLN A 34 0.97 -32.37 2.95
C GLN A 34 2.30 -32.39 2.19
N GLU A 35 2.27 -32.75 0.90
CA GLU A 35 3.44 -32.69 0.02
C GLU A 35 3.12 -31.82 -1.21
N ASN A 36 3.77 -30.66 -1.28
CA ASN A 36 3.69 -29.77 -2.44
C ASN A 36 4.80 -30.17 -3.42
N VAL A 37 4.42 -30.83 -4.52
CA VAL A 37 5.35 -31.31 -5.55
C VAL A 37 5.80 -30.16 -6.45
N LYS A 38 7.12 -30.01 -6.64
CA LYS A 38 7.74 -28.95 -7.45
C LYS A 38 8.21 -29.41 -8.84
N VAL A 39 7.80 -30.59 -9.29
CA VAL A 39 8.22 -31.17 -10.58
C VAL A 39 7.06 -31.89 -11.31
N PRO A 40 7.04 -31.88 -12.66
CA PRO A 40 6.05 -32.61 -13.45
C PRO A 40 6.28 -34.12 -13.42
N GLY A 41 5.27 -34.89 -13.86
CA GLY A 41 5.40 -36.33 -14.15
C GLY A 41 5.29 -37.27 -12.94
N VAL A 42 5.06 -36.75 -11.73
CA VAL A 42 4.92 -37.55 -10.51
C VAL A 42 3.50 -38.11 -10.42
N THR A 43 3.34 -39.39 -10.79
CA THR A 43 2.03 -40.07 -10.92
C THR A 43 1.83 -41.24 -9.94
N THR A 44 2.79 -41.51 -9.05
CA THR A 44 2.71 -42.61 -8.08
C THR A 44 3.33 -42.21 -6.74
N ASP A 45 2.81 -42.79 -5.65
CA ASP A 45 3.37 -42.70 -4.30
C ASP A 45 4.87 -43.00 -4.24
N VAL A 46 5.33 -44.04 -4.95
CA VAL A 46 6.75 -44.43 -4.96
C VAL A 46 7.62 -43.32 -5.56
N ALA A 47 7.17 -42.70 -6.65
CA ALA A 47 7.85 -41.54 -7.23
C ALA A 47 7.82 -40.35 -6.24
N LEU A 48 6.64 -40.01 -5.71
CA LEU A 48 6.43 -38.91 -4.75
C LEU A 48 7.33 -39.03 -3.50
N TYR A 49 7.40 -40.21 -2.88
CA TYR A 49 8.21 -40.42 -1.69
C TYR A 49 9.72 -40.41 -1.99
N SER A 50 10.13 -40.74 -3.22
CA SER A 50 11.53 -40.69 -3.65
C SER A 50 12.08 -39.29 -4.01
N LEU A 51 11.22 -38.28 -4.15
CA LEU A 51 11.64 -36.92 -4.53
C LEU A 51 12.57 -36.28 -3.47
N PRO A 52 13.66 -35.61 -3.87
CA PRO A 52 14.47 -34.79 -2.97
C PRO A 52 13.73 -33.50 -2.59
N VAL A 53 14.16 -32.84 -1.51
CA VAL A 53 13.54 -31.61 -0.97
C VAL A 53 13.69 -30.38 -1.86
N THR A 54 14.56 -30.44 -2.88
CA THR A 54 14.61 -29.46 -3.98
C THR A 54 13.42 -29.59 -4.94
N GLN A 55 12.77 -30.77 -4.98
CA GLN A 55 11.69 -31.13 -5.90
C GLN A 55 10.34 -31.38 -5.20
N LYS A 56 10.28 -31.39 -3.87
CA LYS A 56 9.03 -31.32 -3.09
C LYS A 56 9.21 -30.58 -1.78
N GLN A 57 8.13 -29.99 -1.26
CA GLN A 57 8.07 -29.48 0.11
C GLN A 57 7.11 -30.34 0.92
N THR A 58 7.58 -30.92 2.04
CA THR A 58 6.76 -31.75 2.92
C THR A 58 6.48 -31.00 4.22
N THR A 59 5.22 -30.97 4.66
CA THR A 59 4.79 -30.46 5.96
C THR A 59 4.06 -31.57 6.71
N ARG A 60 4.34 -31.74 8.00
CA ARG A 60 3.60 -32.65 8.89
C ARG A 60 3.00 -31.91 10.06
N VAL A 61 1.72 -32.17 10.31
CA VAL A 61 0.95 -31.62 11.43
C VAL A 61 0.60 -32.77 12.35
N TYR A 62 1.32 -32.88 13.47
CA TYR A 62 1.08 -33.87 14.51
C TYR A 62 -0.02 -33.39 15.45
N THR A 63 -0.99 -34.26 15.75
CA THR A 63 -2.14 -33.92 16.60
C THR A 63 -2.23 -34.77 17.87
N ASP A 64 -3.00 -34.29 18.84
CA ASP A 64 -3.44 -35.06 20.01
C ASP A 64 -4.75 -35.82 19.76
N GLY A 65 -5.23 -36.56 20.77
CA GLY A 65 -6.48 -37.31 20.70
C GLY A 65 -7.76 -36.47 20.56
N PHE A 66 -7.66 -35.14 20.61
CA PHE A 66 -8.75 -34.20 20.35
C PHE A 66 -8.59 -33.48 19.00
N GLY A 67 -7.60 -33.86 18.19
CA GLY A 67 -7.31 -33.25 16.89
C GLY A 67 -6.56 -31.91 16.97
N ARG A 68 -6.10 -31.49 18.15
CA ARG A 68 -5.35 -30.23 18.33
C ARG A 68 -3.89 -30.44 17.95
N THR A 69 -3.31 -29.49 17.22
CA THR A 69 -1.93 -29.58 16.73
C THR A 69 -0.91 -29.48 17.87
N LEU A 70 -0.14 -30.54 18.12
CA LEU A 70 0.98 -30.54 19.06
C LEU A 70 2.26 -29.99 18.44
N GLN A 71 2.46 -30.23 17.14
CA GLN A 71 3.67 -29.85 16.43
C GLN A 71 3.41 -29.74 14.93
N SER A 72 3.78 -28.61 14.32
CA SER A 72 3.93 -28.49 12.87
C SER A 72 5.42 -28.58 12.52
N ILE A 73 5.77 -29.42 11.54
CA ILE A 73 7.13 -29.58 11.04
C ILE A 73 7.14 -29.35 9.53
N ALA A 74 7.83 -28.31 9.08
CA ALA A 74 8.22 -28.15 7.69
C ALA A 74 9.55 -28.90 7.47
N VAL A 75 9.45 -30.08 6.86
CA VAL A 75 10.54 -31.06 6.76
C VAL A 75 11.69 -30.48 5.93
N GLN A 76 12.91 -30.53 6.50
CA GLN A 76 14.12 -29.97 5.88
C GLN A 76 14.02 -28.50 5.38
N ALA A 77 13.18 -27.66 5.99
CA ALA A 77 12.89 -26.30 5.50
C ALA A 77 13.89 -25.20 5.92
N SER A 78 14.84 -25.45 6.83
CA SER A 78 15.94 -24.50 7.05
C SER A 78 16.86 -24.41 5.81
N PRO A 79 17.67 -23.34 5.63
CA PRO A 79 18.69 -23.27 4.59
C PRO A 79 19.66 -24.45 4.62
N ALA A 80 20.13 -24.87 5.81
CA ALA A 80 20.94 -26.07 5.99
C ALA A 80 20.13 -27.40 5.96
N GLN A 81 18.93 -27.39 5.34
CA GLN A 81 18.07 -28.55 5.10
C GLN A 81 17.66 -29.34 6.36
N ARG A 82 17.41 -28.62 7.46
CA ARG A 82 16.92 -29.19 8.73
C ARG A 82 15.41 -28.98 8.90
N ASP A 83 14.76 -29.88 9.62
CA ASP A 83 13.37 -29.79 10.05
C ASP A 83 13.13 -28.44 10.76
N LEU A 84 12.26 -27.58 10.19
CA LEU A 84 11.81 -26.36 10.84
C LEU A 84 10.54 -26.67 11.63
N ILE A 85 10.58 -26.43 12.94
CA ILE A 85 9.68 -27.03 13.91
C ILE A 85 8.96 -25.93 14.69
N GLN A 86 7.64 -25.92 14.60
CA GLN A 86 6.75 -25.12 15.45
C GLN A 86 6.06 -26.05 16.46
N PRO A 87 6.45 -26.03 17.75
CA PRO A 87 5.72 -26.74 18.80
C PRO A 87 4.53 -25.92 19.30
N MET A 88 3.53 -26.60 19.85
CA MET A 88 2.41 -26.01 20.58
C MET A 88 2.20 -26.79 21.89
N ALA A 89 1.67 -26.10 22.91
CA ALA A 89 1.20 -26.74 24.13
C ALA A 89 -0.17 -26.17 24.51
N TYR A 90 -1.01 -27.04 25.06
CA TYR A 90 -2.34 -26.68 25.56
C TYR A 90 -2.41 -26.93 27.07
N ASP A 91 -3.12 -26.06 27.78
CA ASP A 91 -3.47 -26.30 29.17
C ASP A 91 -4.57 -27.38 29.33
N ASN A 92 -4.92 -27.71 30.57
CA ASN A 92 -5.96 -28.69 30.88
C ASN A 92 -7.38 -28.29 30.38
N LEU A 93 -7.58 -27.04 29.96
CA LEU A 93 -8.82 -26.54 29.35
C LEU A 93 -8.74 -26.48 27.82
N GLY A 94 -7.59 -26.86 27.23
CA GLY A 94 -7.35 -26.88 25.79
C GLY A 94 -6.89 -25.55 25.19
N ARG A 95 -6.50 -24.57 26.01
CA ARG A 95 -6.05 -23.24 25.55
C ARG A 95 -4.55 -23.25 25.31
N GLN A 96 -4.11 -22.61 24.22
CA GLN A 96 -2.68 -22.38 23.96
C GLN A 96 -2.19 -21.18 24.79
N ALA A 97 -1.89 -21.41 26.07
CA ALA A 97 -1.41 -20.37 26.98
C ALA A 97 0.05 -19.93 26.71
N ILE A 98 0.81 -20.71 25.94
CA ILE A 98 2.17 -20.37 25.50
C ILE A 98 2.30 -20.57 24.00
N SER A 99 2.72 -19.52 23.30
CA SER A 99 3.08 -19.53 21.88
C SER A 99 4.59 -19.50 21.74
N TYR A 100 5.17 -20.69 21.62
CA TYR A 100 6.59 -20.89 21.34
C TYR A 100 6.98 -20.34 19.97
N LEU A 101 8.18 -19.79 19.84
CA LEU A 101 8.78 -19.49 18.53
C LEU A 101 9.18 -20.78 17.80
N PRO A 102 9.16 -20.81 16.46
CA PRO A 102 9.65 -21.94 15.68
C PRO A 102 11.18 -22.06 15.80
N TYR A 103 11.73 -23.26 15.66
CA TYR A 103 13.18 -23.48 15.70
C TYR A 103 13.61 -24.48 14.62
N ALA A 104 14.85 -24.36 14.14
CA ALA A 104 15.43 -25.38 13.26
C ALA A 104 16.06 -26.51 14.09
N GLY A 105 15.87 -27.76 13.67
CA GLY A 105 16.42 -28.93 14.34
C GLY A 105 17.95 -29.04 14.31
N GLN A 106 18.45 -30.18 14.76
CA GLN A 106 19.86 -30.55 14.58
C GLN A 106 20.13 -30.98 13.13
N ALA A 107 21.41 -31.10 12.73
CA ALA A 107 21.77 -31.57 11.38
C ALA A 107 21.30 -33.02 11.07
N THR A 108 20.96 -33.80 12.10
CA THR A 108 20.34 -35.13 11.98
C THR A 108 18.81 -35.07 11.83
N ASP A 109 18.20 -33.90 11.99
CA ASP A 109 16.76 -33.74 12.04
C ASP A 109 16.23 -33.41 10.65
N THR A 110 16.08 -34.47 9.84
CA THR A 110 15.67 -34.40 8.43
C THR A 110 14.49 -35.31 8.10
N SER A 111 14.02 -36.09 9.06
CA SER A 111 13.00 -37.13 8.88
C SER A 111 11.58 -36.63 9.02
N GLY A 112 11.36 -35.38 9.46
CA GLY A 112 10.04 -34.86 9.79
C GLY A 112 9.37 -35.59 10.96
N SER A 113 10.14 -36.17 11.88
CA SER A 113 9.61 -36.97 13.00
C SER A 113 9.21 -36.09 14.20
N TYR A 114 8.13 -36.47 14.90
CA TYR A 114 7.68 -35.82 16.13
C TYR A 114 8.81 -35.71 17.18
N ARG A 115 8.90 -34.57 17.86
CA ARG A 115 9.95 -34.29 18.85
C ARG A 115 9.34 -34.07 20.24
N SER A 116 9.31 -35.12 21.05
CA SER A 116 8.87 -35.07 22.45
C SER A 116 9.67 -34.08 23.31
N THR A 117 10.91 -33.77 22.92
CA THR A 117 11.80 -32.81 23.58
C THR A 117 11.74 -31.38 23.01
N ALA A 118 10.82 -31.10 22.07
CA ALA A 118 10.73 -29.80 21.38
C ALA A 118 10.73 -28.63 22.37
N ILE A 119 9.80 -28.64 23.32
CA ILE A 119 9.64 -27.60 24.33
C ILE A 119 10.66 -27.74 25.46
N SER A 120 10.92 -28.97 25.93
CA SER A 120 11.69 -29.20 27.15
C SER A 120 13.18 -28.88 27.05
N SER A 121 13.74 -28.92 25.84
CA SER A 121 15.17 -28.66 25.63
C SER A 121 15.57 -28.28 24.21
N ALA A 122 14.93 -28.81 23.16
CA ALA A 122 15.40 -28.59 21.79
C ALA A 122 15.25 -27.12 21.33
N GLN A 123 14.08 -26.51 21.56
CA GLN A 123 13.79 -25.12 21.23
C GLN A 123 14.57 -24.14 22.12
N PRO A 124 14.63 -24.29 23.47
CA PRO A 124 15.53 -23.50 24.32
C PRO A 124 17.00 -23.60 23.93
N ASN A 125 17.51 -24.79 23.56
CA ASN A 125 18.90 -24.96 23.15
C ASN A 125 19.21 -24.26 21.82
N PHE A 126 18.29 -24.24 20.86
CA PHE A 126 18.46 -23.50 19.61
C PHE A 126 18.62 -21.99 19.88
N TYR A 127 17.76 -21.43 20.73
CA TYR A 127 17.78 -20.03 21.13
C TYR A 127 18.87 -19.66 22.16
N ASN A 128 19.80 -20.58 22.47
CA ASN A 128 20.93 -20.35 23.37
C ASN A 128 22.30 -20.63 22.70
N GLN A 129 22.37 -20.60 21.36
CA GLN A 129 23.58 -20.83 20.57
C GLN A 129 24.06 -19.55 19.89
N THR A 130 24.92 -18.79 20.57
CA THR A 130 25.39 -17.45 20.17
C THR A 130 26.19 -17.38 18.87
N SER A 131 26.75 -18.50 18.39
CA SER A 131 27.75 -18.51 17.31
C SER A 131 27.41 -19.38 16.10
N GLN A 132 26.37 -20.24 16.15
CA GLN A 132 26.11 -21.20 15.07
C GLN A 132 25.09 -20.74 14.01
N TYR A 133 24.14 -19.87 14.35
CA TYR A 133 22.97 -19.61 13.48
C TYR A 133 22.75 -18.17 13.06
N LEU A 134 23.38 -17.18 13.69
CA LEU A 134 23.05 -15.75 13.52
C LEU A 134 21.53 -15.47 13.69
N VAL A 135 20.92 -16.22 14.60
CA VAL A 135 19.57 -16.04 15.14
C VAL A 135 19.72 -15.36 16.51
N ALA A 136 18.78 -14.50 16.89
CA ALA A 136 18.77 -13.88 18.21
C ALA A 136 18.72 -14.94 19.33
N THR A 137 19.51 -14.76 20.39
CA THR A 137 19.49 -15.66 21.56
C THR A 137 18.69 -15.08 22.72
N ASP A 138 17.84 -15.89 23.36
CA ASP A 138 17.07 -15.53 24.56
C ASP A 138 16.71 -16.79 25.37
N ALA A 139 16.51 -16.63 26.68
CA ALA A 139 16.07 -17.70 27.58
C ALA A 139 14.57 -18.02 27.46
N ASN A 140 13.75 -17.05 27.03
CA ASN A 140 12.30 -17.15 26.91
C ASN A 140 11.84 -16.96 25.44
N PRO A 141 12.16 -17.88 24.51
CA PRO A 141 11.75 -17.82 23.10
C PRO A 141 10.26 -18.20 22.91
N TYR A 142 9.37 -17.56 23.67
CA TYR A 142 7.93 -17.79 23.64
C TYR A 142 7.17 -16.57 24.17
N ALA A 143 5.98 -16.32 23.64
CA ALA A 143 5.00 -15.42 24.23
C ALA A 143 4.07 -16.23 25.16
N GLN A 144 3.67 -15.66 26.30
CA GLN A 144 2.77 -16.30 27.26
C GLN A 144 1.56 -15.42 27.54
N GLN A 145 0.38 -16.04 27.61
CA GLN A 145 -0.88 -15.41 28.04
C GLN A 145 -1.33 -15.95 29.39
N VAL A 146 -1.97 -15.10 30.19
CA VAL A 146 -2.69 -15.47 31.40
C VAL A 146 -4.16 -15.16 31.18
N PHE A 147 -5.00 -16.18 31.33
CA PHE A 147 -6.45 -16.07 31.19
C PHE A 147 -7.14 -15.98 32.55
N GLU A 148 -8.34 -15.42 32.58
CA GLU A 148 -9.20 -15.55 33.75
C GLU A 148 -9.61 -17.01 34.02
N ASN A 149 -9.85 -17.33 35.29
CA ASN A 149 -10.37 -18.63 35.71
C ASN A 149 -11.91 -18.65 35.59
N SER A 150 -12.42 -18.44 34.37
CA SER A 150 -13.86 -18.37 34.06
C SER A 150 -14.19 -19.20 32.81
N PRO A 151 -15.46 -19.65 32.64
CA PRO A 151 -15.91 -20.31 31.42
C PRO A 151 -15.81 -19.44 30.14
N LEU A 152 -15.67 -18.12 30.27
CA LEU A 152 -15.47 -17.20 29.14
C LEU A 152 -14.02 -17.15 28.65
N GLN A 153 -13.07 -17.69 29.42
CA GLN A 153 -11.66 -17.88 29.06
C GLN A 153 -10.93 -16.63 28.52
N ARG A 154 -11.32 -15.43 28.95
CA ARG A 154 -10.77 -14.16 28.43
C ARG A 154 -9.33 -13.91 28.90
N VAL A 155 -8.54 -13.19 28.09
CA VAL A 155 -7.15 -12.83 28.40
C VAL A 155 -7.10 -11.72 29.46
N LEU A 156 -6.31 -11.89 30.52
CA LEU A 156 -6.02 -10.86 31.53
C LEU A 156 -4.61 -10.28 31.39
N GLN A 157 -3.65 -11.06 30.88
CA GLN A 157 -2.27 -10.62 30.64
C GLN A 157 -1.72 -11.27 29.38
N ALA A 158 -0.91 -10.54 28.60
CA ALA A 158 -0.22 -11.07 27.42
C ALA A 158 1.20 -10.53 27.35
N GLY A 159 2.18 -11.41 27.53
CA GLY A 159 3.59 -11.14 27.29
C GLY A 159 4.02 -11.39 25.85
N MET A 160 5.19 -10.89 25.48
CA MET A 160 5.83 -11.12 24.18
C MET A 160 6.97 -12.14 24.28
N ALA A 161 7.54 -12.54 23.14
CA ALA A 161 8.78 -13.31 23.13
C ALA A 161 9.95 -12.49 23.71
N GLY A 162 10.74 -13.14 24.56
CA GLY A 162 11.94 -12.58 25.18
C GLY A 162 11.91 -12.53 26.70
N ASN A 163 13.11 -12.44 27.29
CA ASN A 163 13.29 -12.25 28.73
C ASN A 163 13.07 -10.77 29.11
N GLY A 164 12.29 -10.53 30.16
CA GLY A 164 11.79 -9.20 30.50
C GLY A 164 10.41 -8.90 29.90
N PHE A 165 9.84 -9.81 29.09
CA PHE A 165 8.57 -9.63 28.38
C PHE A 165 7.47 -10.64 28.78
N GLN A 166 7.68 -11.44 29.82
CA GLN A 166 6.72 -12.45 30.28
C GLN A 166 5.71 -11.85 31.28
N PRO A 167 4.48 -12.42 31.40
CA PRO A 167 3.50 -11.99 32.39
C PRO A 167 3.94 -12.37 33.80
N THR A 168 4.80 -11.55 34.39
CA THR A 168 5.47 -11.79 35.69
C THR A 168 5.80 -10.45 36.32
N SER A 169 5.64 -10.32 37.64
CA SER A 169 5.89 -9.06 38.36
C SER A 169 7.29 -8.51 38.07
N GLY A 170 7.37 -7.24 37.65
CA GLY A 170 8.61 -6.57 37.26
C GLY A 170 9.08 -6.80 35.81
N GLN A 171 8.24 -7.40 34.96
CA GLN A 171 8.44 -7.50 33.50
C GLN A 171 7.38 -6.70 32.72
N HIS A 172 7.58 -6.58 31.41
CA HIS A 172 6.78 -5.75 30.50
C HIS A 172 5.81 -6.60 29.68
N TYR A 173 4.51 -6.42 29.90
CA TYR A 173 3.46 -7.23 29.26
C TYR A 173 2.15 -6.45 29.25
N LYS A 174 1.27 -6.73 28.27
CA LYS A 174 -0.06 -6.10 28.23
C LYS A 174 -0.92 -6.61 29.38
N THR A 175 -1.72 -5.74 29.96
CA THR A 175 -2.76 -6.12 30.93
C THR A 175 -4.14 -5.78 30.39
N VAL A 176 -5.13 -6.60 30.75
CA VAL A 176 -6.52 -6.42 30.35
C VAL A 176 -7.43 -6.67 31.56
N SER A 177 -8.36 -5.75 31.79
CA SER A 177 -9.38 -5.82 32.82
C SER A 177 -10.76 -5.70 32.20
N TYR A 178 -11.72 -6.49 32.68
CA TYR A 178 -13.09 -6.50 32.19
C TYR A 178 -14.06 -6.10 33.28
N ARG A 179 -14.81 -5.03 33.05
CA ARG A 179 -15.79 -4.46 33.98
C ARG A 179 -17.01 -3.94 33.22
N PHE A 180 -17.91 -3.26 33.93
CA PHE A 180 -18.91 -2.41 33.29
C PHE A 180 -18.59 -0.93 33.53
N ASN A 181 -19.32 -0.05 32.85
CA ASN A 181 -19.15 1.40 32.97
C ASN A 181 -19.67 1.94 34.31
N SER A 182 -18.94 2.92 34.86
CA SER A 182 -19.26 3.60 36.10
C SER A 182 -18.99 5.09 35.98
N SER A 183 -19.99 5.93 36.15
CA SER A 183 -19.86 7.39 36.13
C SER A 183 -18.86 7.96 37.14
N ALA A 184 -18.55 7.22 38.21
CA ALA A 184 -17.52 7.59 39.19
C ALA A 184 -16.08 7.27 38.76
N THR A 185 -15.90 6.50 37.68
CA THR A 185 -14.59 6.04 37.17
C THR A 185 -14.35 6.50 35.74
N ASP A 186 -15.37 6.36 34.88
CA ASP A 186 -15.33 6.71 33.46
C ASP A 186 -15.89 8.12 33.17
N GLY A 187 -16.49 8.78 34.17
CA GLY A 187 -17.31 9.96 33.94
C GLY A 187 -18.58 9.64 33.15
N ASN A 188 -19.27 10.69 32.68
CA ASN A 188 -20.52 10.55 31.94
C ASN A 188 -20.26 10.25 30.46
N ILE A 189 -20.65 9.06 30.00
CA ILE A 189 -20.53 8.63 28.60
C ILE A 189 -21.77 9.10 27.83
N LEU A 190 -21.57 9.84 26.74
CA LEU A 190 -22.65 10.44 25.95
C LEU A 190 -23.54 9.37 25.30
N ALA A 191 -24.85 9.43 25.56
CA ALA A 191 -25.85 8.68 24.78
C ALA A 191 -26.35 9.60 23.65
N TRP A 192 -25.96 9.28 22.42
CA TRP A 192 -26.28 10.04 21.22
C TRP A 192 -27.68 9.70 20.67
N ASN A 193 -28.36 10.69 20.10
CA ASN A 193 -29.57 10.45 19.31
C ASN A 193 -29.19 9.92 17.92
N PHE A 194 -30.07 9.13 17.31
CA PHE A 194 -29.85 8.48 16.01
C PHE A 194 -29.65 9.45 14.82
N ASP A 195 -29.96 10.73 14.99
CA ASP A 195 -29.80 11.80 14.00
C ASP A 195 -28.45 12.54 14.09
N GLY A 196 -27.62 12.24 15.10
CA GLY A 196 -26.37 12.95 15.37
C GLY A 196 -26.53 14.18 16.28
N THR A 197 -27.70 14.36 16.90
CA THR A 197 -27.88 15.34 17.99
C THR A 197 -27.63 14.70 19.35
N PHE A 198 -27.48 15.54 20.38
CA PHE A 198 -27.32 15.10 21.77
C PHE A 198 -28.33 15.83 22.66
N THR A 199 -29.06 15.08 23.47
CA THR A 199 -29.99 15.64 24.45
C THR A 199 -29.22 15.96 25.74
N ALA A 200 -29.18 17.23 26.16
CA ALA A 200 -28.40 17.62 27.33
C ALA A 200 -28.82 16.82 28.59
N GLY A 201 -27.89 16.01 29.11
CA GLY A 201 -28.11 15.14 30.28
C GLY A 201 -28.40 13.66 29.96
N THR A 202 -28.51 13.25 28.69
CA THR A 202 -28.68 11.82 28.36
C THR A 202 -27.33 11.09 28.30
N TYR A 203 -27.07 10.26 29.31
CA TYR A 203 -25.85 9.48 29.42
C TYR A 203 -26.17 7.99 29.53
N TYR A 204 -25.23 7.13 29.14
CA TYR A 204 -25.33 5.70 29.45
C TYR A 204 -25.26 5.50 30.97
N ALA A 205 -26.26 4.82 31.52
CA ALA A 205 -26.33 4.53 32.95
C ALA A 205 -25.22 3.55 33.38
N ASN A 206 -24.90 3.52 34.67
CA ASN A 206 -23.89 2.60 35.19
C ASN A 206 -24.35 1.15 34.98
N ASN A 207 -23.41 0.27 34.62
CA ASN A 207 -23.64 -1.14 34.31
C ASN A 207 -24.41 -1.44 33.00
N THR A 208 -24.52 -0.51 32.04
CA THR A 208 -25.17 -0.77 30.73
C THR A 208 -24.20 -1.04 29.59
N LEU A 209 -22.93 -0.66 29.72
CA LEU A 209 -21.87 -0.91 28.73
C LEU A 209 -20.81 -1.83 29.34
N ALA A 210 -20.42 -2.86 28.61
CA ALA A 210 -19.24 -3.66 28.92
C ALA A 210 -17.98 -2.83 28.61
N VAL A 211 -17.00 -2.87 29.50
CA VAL A 211 -15.75 -2.12 29.37
C VAL A 211 -14.58 -3.08 29.37
N THR A 212 -13.77 -2.98 28.32
CA THR A 212 -12.43 -3.56 28.31
C THR A 212 -11.44 -2.42 28.56
N ASP A 213 -10.71 -2.55 29.65
CA ASP A 213 -9.56 -1.71 30.04
C ASP A 213 -8.30 -2.46 29.60
N GLY A 214 -7.46 -1.84 28.78
CA GLY A 214 -6.25 -2.44 28.23
C GLY A 214 -5.05 -1.51 28.40
N LYS A 215 -3.91 -2.07 28.83
CA LYS A 215 -2.64 -1.34 28.93
C LYS A 215 -1.55 -2.03 28.14
N ASP A 216 -0.72 -1.25 27.44
CA ASP A 216 0.45 -1.76 26.72
C ASP A 216 1.67 -1.98 27.63
N GLU A 217 2.77 -2.45 27.05
CA GLU A 217 4.03 -2.77 27.72
C GLU A 217 4.75 -1.54 28.33
N ASP A 218 4.38 -0.33 27.90
CA ASP A 218 4.84 0.95 28.45
C ASP A 218 3.85 1.52 29.51
N ASN A 219 2.72 0.85 29.75
CA ASN A 219 1.57 1.26 30.58
C ASN A 219 0.66 2.35 29.98
N THR A 220 0.69 2.55 28.66
CA THR A 220 -0.31 3.35 27.94
C THR A 220 -1.69 2.71 28.10
N GLU A 221 -2.66 3.44 28.65
CA GLU A 221 -4.00 2.91 28.97
C GLU A 221 -5.05 3.36 27.92
N THR A 222 -5.84 2.40 27.46
CA THR A 222 -6.97 2.64 26.56
C THR A 222 -8.18 1.85 27.04
N LEU A 223 -9.38 2.44 26.92
CA LEU A 223 -10.66 1.82 27.26
C LEU A 223 -11.54 1.66 26.00
N SER A 224 -12.26 0.54 25.90
CA SER A 224 -13.31 0.32 24.90
C SER A 224 -14.62 -0.01 25.59
N PHE A 225 -15.67 0.71 25.22
CA PHE A 225 -17.01 0.61 25.77
C PHE A 225 -17.93 0.01 24.71
N VAL A 226 -18.55 -1.12 25.02
CA VAL A 226 -19.34 -1.93 24.09
C VAL A 226 -20.75 -2.14 24.65
N ASP A 227 -21.77 -2.02 23.80
CA ASP A 227 -23.16 -2.23 24.21
C ASP A 227 -23.57 -3.72 24.26
N ALA A 228 -24.79 -3.99 24.74
CA ALA A 228 -25.34 -5.34 24.83
C ALA A 228 -25.55 -6.05 23.47
N ALA A 229 -25.42 -5.33 22.34
CA ALA A 229 -25.45 -5.90 20.99
C ALA A 229 -24.04 -6.14 20.40
N GLY A 230 -22.98 -5.88 21.16
CA GLY A 230 -21.59 -6.04 20.72
C GLY A 230 -21.04 -4.87 19.89
N ARG A 231 -21.71 -3.71 19.92
CA ARG A 231 -21.28 -2.51 19.17
C ARG A 231 -20.41 -1.61 20.04
N THR A 232 -19.25 -1.21 19.54
CA THR A 232 -18.36 -0.25 20.20
C THR A 232 -19.02 1.13 20.22
N ILE A 233 -19.29 1.69 21.40
CA ILE A 233 -19.89 3.02 21.56
C ILE A 233 -18.81 4.11 21.69
N LEU A 234 -17.69 3.76 22.34
CA LEU A 234 -16.58 4.68 22.63
C LEU A 234 -15.26 3.89 22.68
N LYS A 235 -14.24 4.38 21.97
CA LYS A 235 -12.82 4.10 22.27
C LYS A 235 -12.23 5.32 22.98
N ARG A 236 -11.45 5.14 24.03
CA ARG A 236 -10.87 6.22 24.83
C ARG A 236 -9.40 5.96 25.12
N GLN A 237 -8.53 6.91 24.79
CA GLN A 237 -7.16 6.96 25.29
C GLN A 237 -7.12 7.73 26.62
N VAL A 238 -6.46 7.16 27.63
CA VAL A 238 -6.39 7.73 28.99
C VAL A 238 -5.05 8.43 29.17
N LEU A 239 -5.07 9.76 29.27
CA LEU A 239 -3.87 10.61 29.40
C LEU A 239 -3.92 11.42 30.69
N ALA A 240 -2.76 11.72 31.27
CA ALA A 240 -2.63 12.56 32.46
C ALA A 240 -3.16 14.00 32.27
N SER A 241 -3.26 14.47 31.02
CA SER A 241 -3.85 15.76 30.63
C SER A 241 -5.36 15.71 30.39
N GLY A 242 -5.99 14.53 30.43
CA GLY A 242 -7.40 14.30 30.12
C GLY A 242 -7.61 13.30 28.98
N ASN A 243 -8.75 12.62 29.00
CA ASN A 243 -9.07 11.55 28.05
C ASN A 243 -9.30 12.06 26.63
N LEU A 244 -8.88 11.27 25.63
CA LEU A 244 -9.24 11.46 24.23
C LEU A 244 -10.25 10.39 23.78
N ASP A 245 -11.46 10.83 23.45
CA ASP A 245 -12.60 9.99 23.13
C ASP A 245 -12.87 9.94 21.63
N THR A 246 -13.11 8.74 21.08
CA THR A 246 -13.68 8.53 19.74
C THR A 246 -15.02 7.82 19.89
N TYR A 247 -16.12 8.53 19.64
CA TYR A 247 -17.49 7.99 19.75
C TYR A 247 -17.99 7.43 18.42
N TYR A 248 -18.84 6.42 18.50
CA TYR A 248 -19.50 5.77 17.37
C TYR A 248 -21.01 5.86 17.56
N VAL A 249 -21.72 6.43 16.58
CA VAL A 249 -23.17 6.60 16.62
C VAL A 249 -23.79 5.71 15.57
N TYR A 250 -24.65 4.79 16.01
CA TYR A 250 -25.40 3.88 15.14
C TYR A 250 -26.81 4.41 14.91
N ASN A 251 -27.38 4.16 13.73
CA ASN A 251 -28.78 4.44 13.44
C ASN A 251 -29.72 3.34 13.99
N TYR A 252 -31.04 3.52 13.82
CA TYR A 252 -32.07 2.58 14.31
C TYR A 252 -31.91 1.14 13.79
N ALA A 253 -31.33 0.94 12.61
CA ALA A 253 -31.04 -0.38 12.05
C ALA A 253 -29.72 -0.99 12.57
N GLY A 254 -28.98 -0.25 13.40
CA GLY A 254 -27.70 -0.69 13.98
C GLY A 254 -26.49 -0.52 13.06
N MET A 255 -26.63 0.17 11.92
CA MET A 255 -25.50 0.53 11.05
C MET A 255 -24.80 1.80 11.57
N LEU A 256 -23.48 1.89 11.42
CA LEU A 256 -22.66 3.01 11.89
C LEU A 256 -22.95 4.27 11.05
N SER A 257 -23.55 5.30 11.63
CA SER A 257 -23.85 6.55 10.92
C SER A 257 -22.87 7.69 11.21
N TYR A 258 -22.22 7.75 12.37
CA TYR A 258 -21.13 8.70 12.62
C TYR A 258 -19.96 8.08 13.38
N THR A 259 -18.73 8.47 13.03
CA THR A 259 -17.56 8.37 13.93
C THR A 259 -17.10 9.79 14.28
N ILE A 260 -16.93 10.06 15.57
CA ILE A 260 -16.67 11.39 16.14
C ILE A 260 -15.27 11.41 16.75
N PRO A 261 -14.26 12.00 16.07
CA PRO A 261 -12.87 11.99 16.53
C PRO A 261 -12.62 12.90 17.75
N PRO A 262 -11.48 12.75 18.46
CA PRO A 262 -11.25 13.45 19.73
C PRO A 262 -11.26 14.99 19.64
N LEU A 263 -10.85 15.60 18.54
CA LEU A 263 -10.97 17.05 18.33
C LEU A 263 -12.42 17.50 18.14
N ALA A 264 -13.27 16.67 17.53
CA ALA A 264 -14.70 16.93 17.46
C ALA A 264 -15.32 16.85 18.86
N VAL A 265 -14.97 15.81 19.64
CA VAL A 265 -15.42 15.67 21.04
C VAL A 265 -15.04 16.89 21.88
N ASN A 266 -13.80 17.36 21.78
CA ASN A 266 -13.32 18.55 22.49
C ASN A 266 -14.12 19.83 22.14
N LYS A 267 -14.66 19.92 20.92
CA LYS A 267 -15.43 21.09 20.44
C LYS A 267 -16.95 20.99 20.67
N LEU A 268 -17.48 19.87 21.16
CA LEU A 268 -18.94 19.66 21.28
C LEU A 268 -19.65 20.72 22.13
N ALA A 269 -19.16 20.98 23.35
CA ALA A 269 -19.83 21.88 24.29
C ALA A 269 -19.94 23.32 23.77
N ALA A 270 -18.92 23.79 23.05
CA ALA A 270 -18.90 25.13 22.42
C ALA A 270 -19.85 25.23 21.21
N ASN A 271 -20.31 24.11 20.66
CA ASN A 271 -21.16 24.01 19.47
C ASN A 271 -22.50 23.32 19.77
N SER A 272 -22.97 23.44 21.02
CA SER A 272 -24.26 22.90 21.49
C SER A 272 -24.48 21.40 21.19
N TYR A 273 -23.38 20.63 21.12
CA TYR A 273 -23.37 19.20 20.80
C TYR A 273 -24.05 18.82 19.45
N ASN A 274 -24.12 19.74 18.48
CA ASN A 274 -24.74 19.49 17.19
C ASN A 274 -23.71 19.10 16.11
N LEU A 275 -23.65 17.82 15.74
CA LEU A 275 -22.73 17.32 14.73
C LEU A 275 -23.02 17.83 13.30
N THR A 276 -24.23 18.32 13.04
CA THR A 276 -24.65 18.79 11.69
C THR A 276 -24.12 20.17 11.32
N THR A 277 -23.53 20.90 12.27
CA THR A 277 -23.03 22.28 12.09
C THR A 277 -21.50 22.35 12.05
N ALA A 278 -20.95 23.27 11.24
CA ALA A 278 -19.52 23.55 11.24
C ALA A 278 -19.08 24.18 12.58
N PRO A 279 -17.88 23.85 13.10
CA PRO A 279 -16.85 23.00 12.49
C PRO A 279 -17.04 21.49 12.71
N LEU A 280 -18.02 21.03 13.49
CA LEU A 280 -18.18 19.61 13.83
C LEU A 280 -18.46 18.74 12.61
N ILE A 281 -19.35 19.18 11.70
CA ILE A 281 -19.67 18.42 10.47
C ILE A 281 -18.45 18.21 9.56
N ASN A 282 -17.43 19.05 9.67
CA ASN A 282 -16.17 18.97 8.90
C ASN A 282 -15.08 18.17 9.65
N LEU A 283 -15.37 17.68 10.86
CA LEU A 283 -14.47 16.87 11.69
C LEU A 283 -14.97 15.44 11.95
N VAL A 284 -16.21 15.09 11.60
CA VAL A 284 -16.77 13.75 11.79
C VAL A 284 -16.78 12.94 10.50
N PHE A 285 -16.66 11.62 10.62
CA PHE A 285 -17.07 10.72 9.56
C PHE A 285 -18.59 10.57 9.61
N HIS A 286 -19.26 10.58 8.46
CA HIS A 286 -20.72 10.48 8.38
C HIS A 286 -21.16 9.59 7.22
N TYR A 287 -22.02 8.62 7.52
CA TYR A 287 -22.44 7.54 6.64
C TYR A 287 -23.96 7.47 6.55
N VAL A 288 -24.48 7.66 5.33
CA VAL A 288 -25.92 7.61 5.03
C VAL A 288 -26.22 6.36 4.21
N TYR A 289 -27.20 5.59 4.67
CA TYR A 289 -27.64 4.35 4.04
C TYR A 289 -29.02 4.51 3.40
N ASP A 290 -29.29 3.72 2.36
CA ASP A 290 -30.66 3.56 1.85
C ASP A 290 -31.48 2.52 2.65
N ASN A 291 -32.73 2.31 2.24
CA ASN A 291 -33.65 1.35 2.85
C ASN A 291 -33.25 -0.13 2.63
N MET A 292 -32.20 -0.40 1.84
CA MET A 292 -31.60 -1.72 1.65
C MET A 292 -30.31 -1.90 2.46
N GLY A 293 -29.88 -0.88 3.22
CA GLY A 293 -28.64 -0.90 4.00
C GLY A 293 -27.38 -0.65 3.17
N ARG A 294 -27.50 -0.11 1.94
CA ARG A 294 -26.37 0.20 1.06
C ARG A 294 -25.88 1.62 1.34
N LEU A 295 -24.56 1.83 1.34
CA LEU A 295 -23.95 3.13 1.66
C LEU A 295 -24.07 4.09 0.46
N VAL A 296 -24.92 5.11 0.58
CA VAL A 296 -25.24 6.02 -0.53
C VAL A 296 -24.68 7.44 -0.38
N GLU A 297 -24.28 7.85 0.83
CA GLU A 297 -23.44 9.04 1.04
C GLU A 297 -22.33 8.75 2.07
N LYS A 298 -21.09 9.11 1.75
CA LYS A 298 -19.89 9.02 2.59
C LYS A 298 -19.33 10.44 2.81
N THR A 299 -19.01 10.80 4.04
CA THR A 299 -18.30 12.04 4.38
C THR A 299 -17.08 11.70 5.22
N VAL A 300 -15.93 12.29 4.88
CA VAL A 300 -14.65 12.14 5.59
C VAL A 300 -14.24 13.53 6.11
N PRO A 301 -13.64 13.64 7.31
CA PRO A 301 -13.18 14.94 7.83
C PRO A 301 -12.32 15.73 6.83
N ALA A 302 -12.64 17.01 6.65
CA ALA A 302 -12.07 17.93 5.63
C ALA A 302 -12.32 17.57 4.13
N GLN A 303 -13.11 16.55 3.81
CA GLN A 303 -13.62 16.25 2.47
C GLN A 303 -15.14 16.50 2.44
N SER A 304 -15.69 16.98 1.32
CA SER A 304 -17.15 17.05 1.14
C SER A 304 -17.74 15.66 0.80
N LYS A 305 -19.07 15.56 0.75
CA LYS A 305 -19.76 14.29 0.48
C LYS A 305 -19.34 13.63 -0.84
N VAL A 306 -19.00 12.35 -0.77
CA VAL A 306 -19.03 11.40 -1.89
C VAL A 306 -20.42 10.75 -1.92
N LEU A 307 -21.02 10.65 -3.10
CA LEU A 307 -22.30 9.96 -3.34
C LEU A 307 -22.09 8.67 -4.11
N THR A 308 -22.89 7.66 -3.80
CA THR A 308 -22.98 6.40 -4.55
C THR A 308 -24.41 6.15 -5.02
N ILE A 309 -24.56 5.76 -6.29
CA ILE A 309 -25.83 5.35 -6.89
C ILE A 309 -25.73 3.87 -7.28
N TYR A 310 -26.73 3.09 -6.88
CA TYR A 310 -26.80 1.66 -7.16
C TYR A 310 -27.85 1.35 -8.22
N ASP A 311 -27.61 0.31 -9.00
CA ASP A 311 -28.64 -0.28 -9.86
C ASP A 311 -29.63 -1.18 -9.06
N PRO A 312 -30.70 -1.68 -9.70
CA PRO A 312 -31.60 -2.67 -9.08
C PRO A 312 -30.95 -4.02 -8.73
N TYR A 313 -29.71 -4.26 -9.17
CA TYR A 313 -28.95 -5.50 -8.94
C TYR A 313 -27.92 -5.33 -7.79
N ASN A 314 -27.97 -4.21 -7.06
CA ASN A 314 -27.10 -3.84 -5.94
C ASN A 314 -25.63 -3.56 -6.32
N ARG A 315 -25.34 -3.27 -7.59
CA ARG A 315 -24.00 -2.85 -8.03
C ARG A 315 -23.91 -1.32 -8.02
N PRO A 316 -22.80 -0.71 -7.54
CA PRO A 316 -22.57 0.71 -7.69
C PRO A 316 -22.32 1.03 -9.16
N VAL A 317 -23.08 1.98 -9.73
CA VAL A 317 -23.03 2.32 -11.17
C VAL A 317 -22.69 3.79 -11.43
N LEU A 318 -22.86 4.67 -10.44
CA LEU A 318 -22.29 6.03 -10.45
C LEU A 318 -21.69 6.37 -9.08
N VAL A 319 -20.55 7.06 -9.08
CA VAL A 319 -19.91 7.66 -7.90
C VAL A 319 -19.64 9.14 -8.20
N GLN A 320 -19.83 10.05 -7.23
CA GLN A 320 -19.59 11.48 -7.43
C GLN A 320 -19.08 12.15 -6.15
N ASP A 321 -17.86 12.68 -6.23
CA ASP A 321 -17.22 13.51 -5.20
C ASP A 321 -17.64 15.00 -5.29
N SER A 322 -16.91 15.91 -4.62
CA SER A 322 -17.23 17.33 -4.64
C SER A 322 -16.85 18.05 -5.94
N ASN A 323 -15.69 17.72 -6.52
CA ASN A 323 -15.19 18.41 -7.70
C ASN A 323 -15.97 17.99 -8.96
N MET A 324 -16.34 16.71 -9.06
CA MET A 324 -17.23 16.20 -10.10
C MET A 324 -18.63 16.83 -10.00
N ARG A 325 -19.16 16.98 -8.77
CA ARG A 325 -20.47 17.61 -8.51
C ARG A 325 -20.57 19.04 -9.01
N ILE A 326 -19.51 19.85 -8.83
CA ILE A 326 -19.45 21.23 -9.34
C ILE A 326 -19.56 21.27 -10.87
N ASN A 327 -19.05 20.24 -11.56
CA ASN A 327 -19.05 20.11 -13.01
C ASN A 327 -20.24 19.29 -13.57
N ASN A 328 -21.21 18.90 -12.74
CA ASN A 328 -22.32 18.00 -13.10
C ASN A 328 -21.88 16.63 -13.66
N GLN A 329 -20.73 16.14 -13.20
CA GLN A 329 -20.09 14.90 -13.63
C GLN A 329 -20.27 13.78 -12.58
N TRP A 330 -20.22 12.53 -13.03
CA TRP A 330 -20.17 11.32 -12.20
C TRP A 330 -19.14 10.35 -12.79
N ASN A 331 -18.42 9.61 -11.97
CA ASN A 331 -17.69 8.40 -12.41
C ASN A 331 -18.70 7.25 -12.59
N TYR A 332 -18.91 6.77 -13.82
CA TYR A 332 -19.76 5.62 -14.12
C TYR A 332 -19.00 4.30 -14.05
N ILE A 333 -19.71 3.20 -13.75
CA ILE A 333 -19.17 1.83 -13.79
C ILE A 333 -20.18 0.92 -14.52
N LYS A 334 -19.70 0.17 -15.53
CA LYS A 334 -20.48 -0.80 -16.31
C LYS A 334 -19.96 -2.22 -16.13
N TYR A 335 -20.87 -3.19 -16.26
CA TYR A 335 -20.65 -4.59 -15.92
C TYR A 335 -21.05 -5.54 -17.05
N ASP A 336 -20.39 -6.70 -17.13
CA ASP A 336 -20.83 -7.82 -17.95
C ASP A 336 -21.89 -8.71 -17.25
N ILE A 337 -22.33 -9.76 -17.96
CA ILE A 337 -23.34 -10.71 -17.47
C ILE A 337 -22.91 -11.49 -16.22
N LYS A 338 -21.59 -11.60 -15.97
CA LYS A 338 -21.01 -12.24 -14.78
C LYS A 338 -20.84 -11.25 -13.61
N GLY A 339 -21.13 -9.96 -13.83
CA GLY A 339 -20.93 -8.90 -12.84
C GLY A 339 -19.49 -8.38 -12.75
N ARG A 340 -18.63 -8.67 -13.74
CA ARG A 340 -17.27 -8.11 -13.83
C ARG A 340 -17.33 -6.69 -14.40
N VAL A 341 -16.49 -5.78 -13.90
CA VAL A 341 -16.38 -4.41 -14.45
C VAL A 341 -15.77 -4.48 -15.85
N VAL A 342 -16.39 -3.83 -16.84
CA VAL A 342 -15.92 -3.83 -18.24
C VAL A 342 -15.69 -2.44 -18.83
N SER A 343 -16.30 -1.40 -18.27
CA SER A 343 -16.03 -0.01 -18.64
C SER A 343 -16.24 0.93 -17.47
N GLN A 344 -15.40 1.97 -17.41
CA GLN A 344 -15.46 3.05 -16.44
C GLN A 344 -15.13 4.38 -17.13
N GLY A 345 -15.72 5.48 -16.65
CA GLY A 345 -15.45 6.82 -17.19
C GLY A 345 -16.30 7.91 -16.58
N ILE A 346 -16.34 9.08 -17.20
CA ILE A 346 -17.15 10.22 -16.77
C ILE A 346 -18.51 10.20 -17.46
N TYR A 347 -19.58 10.47 -16.72
CA TYR A 347 -20.94 10.72 -17.22
C TYR A 347 -21.39 12.13 -16.82
N GLY A 348 -21.86 12.93 -17.77
CA GLY A 348 -22.36 14.28 -17.53
C GLY A 348 -23.89 14.35 -17.51
N ASP A 349 -24.47 14.83 -16.41
CA ASP A 349 -25.91 15.09 -16.30
C ASP A 349 -26.18 16.38 -15.48
N ALA A 350 -26.59 17.43 -16.18
CA ALA A 350 -26.95 18.73 -15.60
C ALA A 350 -28.47 18.87 -15.31
N THR A 351 -29.22 17.78 -15.39
CA THR A 351 -30.68 17.73 -15.20
C THR A 351 -31.10 16.98 -13.93
N HIS A 352 -30.51 15.80 -13.67
CA HIS A 352 -30.80 14.99 -12.49
C HIS A 352 -29.86 15.31 -11.32
N ILE A 353 -29.88 16.58 -10.89
CA ILE A 353 -28.96 17.09 -9.87
C ILE A 353 -29.19 16.44 -8.50
N GLY A 354 -28.13 15.84 -7.96
CA GLY A 354 -28.11 15.28 -6.60
C GLY A 354 -28.61 13.84 -6.48
N ARG A 355 -28.25 13.21 -5.36
CA ARG A 355 -28.37 11.76 -5.12
C ARG A 355 -29.75 11.18 -5.42
N ALA A 356 -30.82 11.84 -4.97
CA ALA A 356 -32.17 11.32 -5.05
C ALA A 356 -32.71 11.33 -6.49
N ALA A 357 -32.54 12.44 -7.22
CA ALA A 357 -32.94 12.55 -8.62
C ALA A 357 -32.17 11.55 -9.49
N MET A 358 -30.84 11.49 -9.31
CA MET A 358 -30.01 10.54 -10.05
C MET A 358 -30.36 9.08 -9.74
N GLN A 359 -30.64 8.72 -8.48
CA GLN A 359 -31.07 7.36 -8.13
C GLN A 359 -32.40 6.97 -8.80
N THR A 360 -33.38 7.88 -8.85
CA THR A 360 -34.65 7.65 -9.56
C THR A 360 -34.43 7.50 -11.08
N TRP A 361 -33.57 8.35 -11.66
CA TRP A 361 -33.22 8.29 -13.09
C TRP A 361 -32.52 6.97 -13.45
N VAL A 362 -31.50 6.55 -12.68
CA VAL A 362 -30.83 5.26 -12.84
C VAL A 362 -31.84 4.11 -12.73
N SER A 363 -32.64 4.06 -11.66
CA SER A 363 -33.62 2.98 -11.48
C SER A 363 -34.67 2.88 -12.59
N ALA A 364 -34.98 3.97 -13.29
CA ALA A 364 -35.89 3.98 -14.43
C ALA A 364 -35.24 3.48 -15.75
N ASN A 365 -33.91 3.47 -15.86
CA ASN A 365 -33.18 3.05 -17.05
C ASN A 365 -32.73 1.57 -17.02
N TYR A 366 -32.74 0.90 -15.86
CA TYR A 366 -32.46 -0.53 -15.74
C TYR A 366 -33.75 -1.35 -15.83
N GLY A 367 -34.04 -1.87 -17.04
CA GLY A 367 -35.24 -2.64 -17.33
C GLY A 367 -34.94 -3.93 -18.10
N THR A 368 -34.79 -3.84 -19.43
CA THR A 368 -34.45 -5.00 -20.28
C THR A 368 -32.94 -5.28 -20.31
N ASN A 369 -32.12 -4.23 -20.29
CA ASN A 369 -30.67 -4.32 -20.39
C ASN A 369 -30.06 -4.03 -19.01
N TRP A 370 -29.20 -4.93 -18.54
CA TRP A 370 -28.55 -4.81 -17.22
C TRP A 370 -27.08 -5.26 -17.24
N TYR A 371 -26.54 -5.64 -18.41
CA TYR A 371 -25.13 -5.91 -18.63
C TYR A 371 -24.73 -5.51 -20.05
N GLU A 372 -23.45 -5.22 -20.24
CA GLU A 372 -22.86 -5.03 -21.57
C GLU A 372 -22.34 -6.37 -22.11
N SER A 373 -22.60 -6.63 -23.38
CA SER A 373 -21.95 -7.69 -24.16
C SER A 373 -20.77 -7.13 -24.92
N ARG A 374 -19.84 -8.02 -25.29
CA ARG A 374 -18.78 -7.75 -26.28
C ARG A 374 -19.42 -7.38 -27.64
N SER A 375 -18.73 -6.59 -28.46
CA SER A 375 -19.24 -6.04 -29.73
C SER A 375 -18.10 -5.68 -30.68
N THR A 376 -18.38 -5.58 -31.98
CA THR A 376 -17.40 -5.20 -33.02
C THR A 376 -17.08 -3.69 -33.08
N VAL A 377 -17.68 -2.89 -32.19
CA VAL A 377 -17.65 -1.41 -32.27
C VAL A 377 -16.54 -0.81 -31.42
N LEU A 378 -15.47 -0.35 -32.06
CA LEU A 378 -14.32 0.28 -31.38
C LEU A 378 -14.69 1.53 -30.55
N SER A 379 -15.60 2.38 -31.02
CA SER A 379 -15.92 3.65 -30.34
C SER A 379 -16.58 3.49 -28.96
N THR A 380 -17.05 2.28 -28.65
CA THR A 380 -17.61 1.88 -27.34
C THR A 380 -16.71 0.89 -26.61
N GLY A 381 -15.41 0.84 -26.98
CA GLY A 381 -14.44 -0.11 -26.44
C GLY A 381 -14.82 -1.55 -26.70
N TYR A 382 -15.40 -1.85 -27.86
CA TYR A 382 -15.85 -3.20 -28.22
C TYR A 382 -16.85 -3.80 -27.21
N TYR A 383 -17.69 -2.95 -26.63
CA TYR A 383 -18.88 -3.31 -25.85
C TYR A 383 -20.14 -2.71 -26.47
N THR A 384 -21.30 -3.29 -26.16
CA THR A 384 -22.59 -2.91 -26.75
C THR A 384 -23.04 -1.47 -26.47
N ASN A 385 -22.62 -0.87 -25.35
CA ASN A 385 -23.07 0.42 -24.83
C ASN A 385 -24.62 0.55 -24.75
N VAL A 386 -25.30 -0.52 -24.34
CA VAL A 386 -26.77 -0.59 -24.22
C VAL A 386 -27.30 -0.52 -22.80
N VAL A 387 -26.42 -0.46 -21.80
CA VAL A 387 -26.75 -0.21 -20.40
C VAL A 387 -26.54 1.27 -20.09
N PHE A 388 -27.30 1.81 -19.15
CA PHE A 388 -27.06 3.15 -18.63
C PHE A 388 -25.63 3.31 -18.06
N PRO A 389 -24.97 4.47 -18.22
CA PRO A 389 -25.32 5.57 -19.13
C PRO A 389 -24.93 5.21 -20.58
N THR A 390 -25.79 5.50 -21.55
CA THR A 390 -25.54 5.20 -22.99
C THR A 390 -25.06 6.41 -23.79
N SER A 391 -25.18 7.62 -23.24
CA SER A 391 -24.82 8.90 -23.86
C SER A 391 -24.30 9.89 -22.80
N SER A 392 -23.72 11.02 -23.24
CA SER A 392 -23.02 11.98 -22.38
C SER A 392 -21.86 11.35 -21.57
N THR A 393 -21.24 10.31 -22.12
CA THR A 393 -20.15 9.52 -21.52
C THR A 393 -18.80 9.80 -22.16
N PHE A 394 -17.75 9.83 -21.34
CA PHE A 394 -16.35 9.83 -21.75
C PHE A 394 -15.64 8.66 -21.03
N ALA A 395 -15.36 7.58 -21.75
CA ALA A 395 -14.71 6.40 -21.18
C ALA A 395 -13.26 6.69 -20.80
N LEU A 396 -12.82 6.20 -19.64
CA LEU A 396 -11.46 6.29 -19.13
C LEU A 396 -10.78 4.92 -19.01
N ALA A 397 -11.53 3.83 -18.89
CA ALA A 397 -11.00 2.48 -18.88
C ALA A 397 -11.98 1.45 -19.49
N TYR A 398 -11.41 0.38 -20.04
CA TYR A 398 -12.10 -0.85 -20.43
C TYR A 398 -11.29 -2.07 -19.97
N ALA A 399 -11.98 -3.16 -19.59
CA ALA A 399 -11.35 -4.41 -19.15
C ALA A 399 -12.02 -5.60 -19.85
N TYR A 400 -11.19 -6.50 -20.38
CA TYR A 400 -11.58 -7.62 -21.24
C TYR A 400 -11.13 -8.94 -20.61
N TYR A 401 -11.86 -10.00 -20.93
CA TYR A 401 -11.77 -11.29 -20.26
C TYR A 401 -12.04 -12.43 -21.24
N ASP A 402 -11.74 -13.66 -20.81
CA ASP A 402 -12.12 -14.93 -21.44
C ASP A 402 -11.40 -15.27 -22.78
N ASP A 403 -11.00 -14.27 -23.58
CA ASP A 403 -10.34 -14.41 -24.89
C ASP A 403 -9.37 -13.24 -25.23
N TYR A 404 -8.71 -13.29 -26.41
CA TYR A 404 -7.80 -12.24 -26.92
C TYR A 404 -8.27 -11.68 -28.29
N ASP A 405 -9.54 -11.87 -28.62
CA ASP A 405 -10.18 -11.40 -29.86
C ASP A 405 -11.02 -10.17 -29.47
N ILE A 406 -10.41 -8.99 -29.46
CA ILE A 406 -11.02 -7.76 -28.93
C ILE A 406 -12.16 -7.25 -29.83
N ASP A 407 -12.09 -7.45 -31.16
CA ASP A 407 -13.10 -6.95 -32.10
C ASP A 407 -14.16 -7.97 -32.52
N MET A 408 -14.06 -9.23 -32.08
CA MET A 408 -14.98 -10.34 -32.39
C MET A 408 -15.02 -10.72 -33.88
N ASP A 409 -13.93 -10.54 -34.63
CA ASP A 409 -13.86 -11.01 -36.03
C ASP A 409 -13.66 -12.53 -36.15
N GLY A 410 -13.28 -13.20 -35.06
CA GLY A 410 -12.93 -14.62 -34.98
C GLY A 410 -11.43 -14.88 -34.90
N THR A 411 -10.60 -13.83 -34.94
CA THR A 411 -9.14 -13.89 -34.94
C THR A 411 -8.57 -13.19 -33.69
N PRO A 412 -7.73 -13.84 -32.87
CA PRO A 412 -7.04 -13.17 -31.78
C PRO A 412 -6.16 -12.02 -32.28
N ASN A 413 -6.48 -10.78 -31.90
CA ASN A 413 -5.70 -9.60 -32.29
C ASN A 413 -4.31 -9.58 -31.62
N PHE A 414 -4.16 -10.29 -30.50
CA PHE A 414 -2.91 -10.42 -29.75
C PHE A 414 -2.50 -11.88 -29.64
N SER A 415 -1.21 -12.16 -29.83
CA SER A 415 -0.64 -13.51 -29.77
C SER A 415 0.67 -13.52 -28.99
N TYR A 416 0.95 -14.65 -28.34
CA TYR A 416 2.12 -14.81 -27.49
C TYR A 416 3.43 -14.72 -28.31
N SER A 417 4.32 -13.80 -27.91
CA SER A 417 5.54 -13.47 -28.65
C SER A 417 6.77 -14.04 -27.94
N ALA A 418 7.17 -15.26 -28.35
CA ALA A 418 8.27 -15.99 -27.71
C ALA A 418 9.60 -15.22 -27.76
N GLN A 419 10.27 -15.13 -26.61
CA GLN A 419 11.44 -14.28 -26.38
C GLN A 419 12.79 -14.98 -26.50
N GLY A 420 12.80 -16.30 -26.68
CA GLY A 420 13.98 -17.16 -26.83
C GLY A 420 14.64 -17.54 -25.50
N LEU A 421 13.89 -17.53 -24.39
CA LEU A 421 14.42 -17.74 -23.05
C LEU A 421 14.59 -19.23 -22.71
N PRO A 422 15.65 -19.62 -21.97
CA PRO A 422 15.80 -20.99 -21.48
C PRO A 422 14.62 -21.42 -20.61
N GLY A 423 13.92 -22.48 -21.03
CA GLY A 423 12.75 -23.02 -20.32
C GLY A 423 11.42 -22.30 -20.61
N GLU A 424 11.39 -21.36 -21.56
CA GLU A 424 10.18 -20.64 -21.95
C GLU A 424 9.05 -21.59 -22.40
N GLY A 425 7.88 -21.45 -21.77
CA GLY A 425 6.68 -22.18 -22.14
C GLY A 425 5.81 -21.40 -23.11
N THR A 426 4.95 -22.07 -23.86
CA THR A 426 3.93 -21.39 -24.67
C THR A 426 2.74 -20.97 -23.82
N ALA A 427 2.04 -19.91 -24.23
CA ALA A 427 0.70 -19.61 -23.73
C ALA A 427 -0.27 -20.79 -23.96
N THR A 428 -1.35 -20.85 -23.18
CA THR A 428 -2.42 -21.82 -23.38
C THR A 428 -3.24 -21.49 -24.63
N THR A 429 -3.56 -22.52 -25.43
CA THR A 429 -4.54 -22.44 -26.53
C THR A 429 -5.95 -22.80 -26.10
N ALA A 430 -6.14 -23.27 -24.86
CA ALA A 430 -7.47 -23.44 -24.27
C ALA A 430 -8.02 -22.09 -23.78
N ALA A 431 -9.33 -21.89 -23.90
CA ALA A 431 -10.00 -20.64 -23.53
C ALA A 431 -9.70 -20.22 -22.08
N VAL A 432 -9.24 -18.99 -21.90
CA VAL A 432 -8.80 -18.40 -20.63
C VAL A 432 -9.98 -17.84 -19.83
N LYS A 433 -11.01 -18.66 -19.68
CA LYS A 433 -12.28 -18.30 -19.03
C LYS A 433 -12.05 -17.81 -17.61
N ASP A 434 -12.75 -16.74 -17.28
CA ASP A 434 -12.74 -16.00 -16.02
C ASP A 434 -11.41 -15.28 -15.69
N MET A 435 -10.43 -15.29 -16.61
CA MET A 435 -9.19 -14.52 -16.48
C MET A 435 -9.32 -13.14 -17.17
N PRO A 436 -8.73 -12.06 -16.61
CA PRO A 436 -8.60 -10.77 -17.26
C PRO A 436 -7.49 -10.84 -18.32
N THR A 437 -7.87 -10.77 -19.60
CA THR A 437 -6.91 -10.95 -20.70
C THR A 437 -6.31 -9.63 -21.17
N MET A 438 -7.07 -8.54 -21.08
CA MET A 438 -6.60 -7.22 -21.51
C MET A 438 -7.21 -6.08 -20.68
N THR A 439 -6.49 -4.96 -20.63
CA THR A 439 -7.01 -3.65 -20.16
C THR A 439 -6.62 -2.54 -21.12
N LEU A 440 -7.53 -1.58 -21.31
CA LEU A 440 -7.32 -0.33 -22.04
C LEU A 440 -7.57 0.83 -21.06
N MET A 441 -6.65 1.78 -20.96
CA MET A 441 -6.72 2.91 -20.04
C MET A 441 -6.38 4.23 -20.75
N PHE A 442 -7.04 5.31 -20.35
CA PHE A 442 -6.92 6.63 -20.97
C PHE A 442 -5.84 7.51 -20.32
N ASP A 443 -5.21 8.40 -21.10
CA ASP A 443 -4.25 9.39 -20.62
C ASP A 443 -4.91 10.60 -19.93
N ILE A 444 -4.63 10.82 -18.64
CA ILE A 444 -5.25 11.88 -17.82
C ILE A 444 -4.24 12.97 -17.48
N GLY A 445 -4.26 14.05 -18.28
CA GLY A 445 -3.55 15.30 -18.02
C GLY A 445 -2.97 15.93 -19.30
N PRO A 446 -2.45 17.16 -19.22
CA PRO A 446 -1.89 17.84 -20.38
C PRO A 446 -0.56 17.22 -20.81
N GLY A 447 -0.38 16.95 -22.11
CA GLY A 447 0.93 16.74 -22.71
C GLY A 447 1.27 15.35 -23.24
N ILE A 448 0.34 14.41 -23.15
CA ILE A 448 0.31 13.22 -24.01
C ILE A 448 -0.57 13.55 -25.25
N VAL A 449 -0.52 12.74 -26.30
CA VAL A 449 -1.34 12.95 -27.51
C VAL A 449 -2.79 12.59 -27.17
N ALA A 450 -3.66 13.59 -27.06
CA ALA A 450 -5.04 13.40 -26.61
C ALA A 450 -5.75 12.27 -27.38
N GLY A 451 -6.19 11.24 -26.66
CA GLY A 451 -6.72 10.00 -27.25
C GLY A 451 -5.75 8.81 -27.18
N THR A 452 -4.73 8.86 -26.34
CA THR A 452 -3.72 7.81 -26.18
C THR A 452 -4.24 6.76 -25.20
N TRP A 453 -4.49 5.54 -25.69
CA TRP A 453 -4.93 4.43 -24.85
C TRP A 453 -3.76 3.51 -24.51
N MET A 454 -3.36 3.53 -23.24
CA MET A 454 -2.42 2.56 -22.67
C MET A 454 -3.10 1.20 -22.65
N THR A 455 -2.58 0.28 -23.45
CA THR A 455 -3.13 -1.06 -23.66
C THR A 455 -2.17 -2.09 -23.08
N LYS A 456 -2.70 -3.03 -22.30
CA LYS A 456 -1.98 -4.14 -21.68
C LYS A 456 -2.69 -5.45 -21.98
N ALA A 457 -1.99 -6.43 -22.53
CA ALA A 457 -2.48 -7.78 -22.78
C ALA A 457 -1.66 -8.79 -21.97
N THR A 458 -2.32 -9.72 -21.29
CA THR A 458 -1.69 -10.66 -20.33
C THR A 458 -1.94 -12.11 -20.76
N PHE A 459 -0.86 -12.80 -21.14
CA PHE A 459 -0.89 -14.18 -21.61
C PHE A 459 -0.62 -15.18 -20.49
N TYR A 460 -1.45 -16.22 -20.42
CA TYR A 460 -1.42 -17.24 -19.37
C TYR A 460 -0.89 -18.60 -19.87
N ASP A 461 -0.21 -19.35 -19.01
CA ASP A 461 0.09 -20.76 -19.21
C ASP A 461 -1.15 -21.64 -18.95
N LYS A 462 -1.03 -22.95 -19.24
CA LYS A 462 -2.11 -23.94 -19.02
C LYS A 462 -2.49 -24.20 -17.54
N ARG A 463 -1.92 -23.47 -16.59
CA ARG A 463 -2.25 -23.51 -15.15
C ARG A 463 -2.84 -22.18 -14.66
N GLY A 464 -2.92 -21.15 -15.51
CA GLY A 464 -3.31 -19.80 -15.12
C GLY A 464 -2.17 -18.94 -14.54
N ASN A 465 -0.91 -19.33 -14.71
CA ASN A 465 0.21 -18.42 -14.45
C ASN A 465 0.31 -17.40 -15.59
N PRO A 466 0.30 -16.08 -15.34
CA PRO A 466 0.70 -15.11 -16.36
C PRO A 466 2.19 -15.28 -16.66
N ILE A 467 2.52 -15.43 -17.94
CA ILE A 467 3.89 -15.69 -18.44
C ILE A 467 4.40 -14.60 -19.37
N GLN A 468 3.53 -13.76 -19.93
CA GLN A 468 3.92 -12.58 -20.69
C GLN A 468 2.87 -11.49 -20.56
N THR A 469 3.31 -10.28 -20.22
CA THR A 469 2.58 -9.05 -20.53
C THR A 469 3.12 -8.49 -21.83
N GLN A 470 2.24 -8.02 -22.72
CA GLN A 470 2.57 -7.10 -23.81
C GLN A 470 1.88 -5.76 -23.53
N SER A 471 2.52 -4.64 -23.85
CA SER A 471 1.90 -3.32 -23.73
C SER A 471 2.42 -2.31 -24.74
N ASN A 472 1.75 -1.15 -24.81
CA ASN A 472 2.28 0.06 -25.42
C ASN A 472 2.66 1.09 -24.35
N ASN A 473 3.25 2.21 -24.78
CA ASN A 473 3.63 3.32 -23.90
C ASN A 473 3.48 4.66 -24.65
N HIS A 474 3.43 5.77 -23.92
CA HIS A 474 3.21 7.11 -24.47
C HIS A 474 4.41 7.71 -25.24
N LEU A 475 5.53 6.98 -25.36
CA LEU A 475 6.67 7.32 -26.23
C LEU A 475 6.72 6.49 -27.53
N ASN A 476 5.93 5.43 -27.67
CA ASN A 476 5.82 4.63 -28.90
C ASN A 476 4.37 4.38 -29.35
N PHE A 477 3.38 5.05 -28.76
CA PHE A 477 1.98 4.91 -29.14
C PHE A 477 1.76 5.24 -30.62
N THR A 478 1.14 4.30 -31.34
CA THR A 478 0.77 4.43 -32.76
C THR A 478 -0.69 4.06 -32.99
N ASN A 479 -1.17 3.01 -32.32
CA ASN A 479 -2.57 2.62 -32.17
C ASN A 479 -2.70 1.66 -30.97
N ILE A 480 -3.94 1.29 -30.63
CA ILE A 480 -4.27 0.44 -29.46
C ILE A 480 -3.88 -1.04 -29.63
N LEU A 481 -3.71 -1.53 -30.86
CA LEU A 481 -3.42 -2.94 -31.15
C LEU A 481 -1.91 -3.22 -31.27
N THR A 482 -1.08 -2.18 -31.30
CA THR A 482 0.38 -2.30 -31.47
C THR A 482 1.06 -2.25 -30.10
N LEU A 483 1.47 -3.41 -29.58
CA LEU A 483 2.08 -3.57 -28.26
C LEU A 483 3.59 -3.92 -28.37
N PRO A 484 4.48 -2.91 -28.48
CA PRO A 484 5.91 -3.12 -28.70
C PRO A 484 6.69 -3.48 -27.42
N ASP A 485 6.16 -3.15 -26.24
CA ASP A 485 6.78 -3.49 -24.95
C ASP A 485 6.39 -4.91 -24.54
N THR A 486 7.32 -5.65 -23.93
CA THR A 486 7.01 -6.97 -23.35
C THR A 486 7.68 -7.17 -21.99
N LYS A 487 7.00 -7.90 -21.10
CA LYS A 487 7.51 -8.39 -19.80
C LYS A 487 7.21 -9.87 -19.75
N THR A 488 8.21 -10.70 -20.09
CA THR A 488 8.08 -12.16 -20.19
C THR A 488 8.73 -12.82 -18.99
N THR A 489 8.01 -13.69 -18.30
CA THR A 489 8.47 -14.44 -17.13
C THR A 489 8.46 -15.92 -17.45
N VAL A 490 9.58 -16.60 -17.18
CA VAL A 490 9.70 -18.06 -17.21
C VAL A 490 9.59 -18.58 -15.77
N PRO A 491 8.43 -19.09 -15.34
CA PRO A 491 8.28 -19.68 -14.01
C PRO A 491 8.83 -21.11 -13.94
N ASP A 492 9.11 -21.59 -12.73
CA ASP A 492 9.27 -23.01 -12.45
C ASP A 492 7.91 -23.75 -12.47
N PHE A 493 7.90 -25.06 -12.19
CA PHE A 493 6.67 -25.85 -12.16
C PHE A 493 5.65 -25.36 -11.11
N THR A 494 6.09 -24.65 -10.07
CA THR A 494 5.25 -24.06 -9.01
C THR A 494 4.84 -22.61 -9.25
N GLY A 495 5.22 -22.01 -10.38
CA GLY A 495 4.90 -20.62 -10.71
C GLY A 495 5.98 -19.60 -10.31
N VAL A 496 7.13 -20.03 -9.76
CA VAL A 496 8.15 -19.09 -9.24
C VAL A 496 9.07 -18.57 -10.36
N PRO A 497 9.17 -17.25 -10.60
CA PRO A 497 9.97 -16.66 -11.69
C PRO A 497 11.46 -17.06 -11.68
N GLN A 498 11.92 -17.88 -12.63
CA GLN A 498 13.34 -18.21 -12.76
C GLN A 498 14.09 -17.19 -13.63
N ILE A 499 13.44 -16.72 -14.69
CA ILE A 499 13.95 -15.69 -15.59
C ILE A 499 12.83 -14.69 -15.87
N SER A 500 13.14 -13.40 -15.90
CA SER A 500 12.29 -12.34 -16.44
C SER A 500 13.05 -11.58 -17.53
N LYS A 501 12.37 -11.20 -18.61
CA LYS A 501 12.90 -10.36 -19.68
C LYS A 501 11.92 -9.22 -19.92
N VAL A 502 12.36 -8.00 -19.61
CA VAL A 502 11.67 -6.77 -19.97
C VAL A 502 12.26 -6.23 -21.27
N VAL A 503 11.40 -5.83 -22.19
CA VAL A 503 11.71 -5.15 -23.45
C VAL A 503 10.89 -3.85 -23.45
N LYS A 504 11.58 -2.71 -23.58
CA LYS A 504 10.96 -1.38 -23.71
C LYS A 504 11.38 -0.74 -25.01
N VAL A 505 10.41 -0.20 -25.74
CA VAL A 505 10.59 0.43 -27.06
C VAL A 505 10.06 1.86 -27.02
N THR A 506 10.89 2.83 -27.37
CA THR A 506 10.52 4.26 -27.38
C THR A 506 10.88 4.94 -28.71
N GLY A 507 10.13 5.98 -29.08
CA GLY A 507 10.33 6.75 -30.32
C GLY A 507 9.65 6.12 -31.53
N THR A 508 8.67 6.81 -32.14
CA THR A 508 7.82 6.24 -33.21
C THR A 508 8.47 6.24 -34.60
N VAL A 509 9.42 7.13 -34.87
CA VAL A 509 10.07 7.28 -36.19
C VAL A 509 11.40 6.49 -36.27
N MET A 510 12.12 6.41 -35.16
CA MET A 510 13.37 5.65 -35.01
C MET A 510 13.32 4.91 -33.66
N PRO A 511 12.77 3.68 -33.62
CA PRO A 511 12.58 2.97 -32.37
C PRO A 511 13.90 2.63 -31.65
N ILE A 512 13.97 3.01 -30.38
CA ILE A 512 15.06 2.67 -29.46
C ILE A 512 14.56 1.55 -28.55
N THR A 513 15.19 0.38 -28.64
CA THR A 513 14.84 -0.79 -27.81
C THR A 513 15.86 -0.97 -26.68
N ILE A 514 15.38 -1.04 -25.45
CA ILE A 514 16.14 -1.43 -24.27
C ILE A 514 15.65 -2.81 -23.82
N THR A 515 16.57 -3.71 -23.47
CA THR A 515 16.22 -5.01 -22.91
C THR A 515 16.95 -5.28 -21.61
N VAL A 516 16.22 -5.80 -20.62
CA VAL A 516 16.73 -6.17 -19.29
C VAL A 516 16.30 -7.61 -19.02
N GLN A 517 17.26 -8.53 -19.07
CA GLN A 517 17.04 -9.91 -18.65
C GLN A 517 17.54 -10.08 -17.22
N THR A 518 16.64 -10.46 -16.32
CA THR A 518 16.93 -10.79 -14.92
C THR A 518 16.81 -12.31 -14.73
N SER A 519 17.77 -12.91 -14.03
CA SER A 519 17.75 -14.32 -13.65
C SER A 519 17.86 -14.43 -12.13
N PHE A 520 16.99 -15.24 -11.54
CA PHE A 520 16.87 -15.43 -10.10
C PHE A 520 17.40 -16.82 -9.72
N ALA A 521 18.27 -16.88 -8.72
CA ALA A 521 18.65 -18.14 -8.08
C ALA A 521 17.85 -18.29 -6.77
N TYR A 522 17.47 -19.53 -6.45
CA TYR A 522 16.70 -19.86 -5.27
C TYR A 522 17.31 -21.00 -4.48
N ASP A 523 16.96 -21.11 -3.20
CA ASP A 523 17.10 -22.36 -2.45
C ASP A 523 15.90 -23.30 -2.66
N HIS A 524 15.92 -24.48 -2.03
CA HIS A 524 14.84 -25.48 -2.11
C HIS A 524 13.48 -24.97 -1.61
N ARG A 525 13.48 -23.94 -0.75
CA ARG A 525 12.29 -23.30 -0.17
C ARG A 525 11.81 -22.06 -0.93
N ASN A 526 12.40 -21.74 -2.08
CA ASN A 526 12.08 -20.59 -2.92
C ASN A 526 12.47 -19.23 -2.28
N ARG A 527 13.47 -19.20 -1.40
CA ARG A 527 14.13 -17.94 -0.97
C ARG A 527 15.18 -17.55 -2.02
N ILE A 528 15.22 -16.28 -2.44
CA ILE A 528 16.15 -15.79 -3.48
C ILE A 528 17.58 -15.78 -2.92
N THR A 529 18.49 -16.55 -3.50
CA THR A 529 19.90 -16.61 -3.07
C THR A 529 20.80 -15.66 -3.85
N SER A 530 20.46 -15.36 -5.10
CA SER A 530 21.09 -14.28 -5.87
C SER A 530 20.19 -13.77 -7.00
N VAL A 531 20.50 -12.57 -7.49
CA VAL A 531 19.92 -12.00 -8.70
C VAL A 531 21.02 -11.52 -9.63
N SER A 532 20.91 -11.91 -10.90
CA SER A 532 21.82 -11.51 -11.97
C SER A 532 21.07 -10.81 -13.09
N GLN A 533 21.69 -9.80 -13.71
CA GLN A 533 21.11 -9.06 -14.82
C GLN A 533 22.05 -8.93 -16.01
N ALA A 534 21.47 -9.02 -17.20
CA ALA A 534 22.05 -8.71 -18.50
C ALA A 534 21.25 -7.60 -19.17
N TYR A 535 21.94 -6.64 -19.80
CA TYR A 535 21.33 -5.50 -20.48
C TYR A 535 21.67 -5.52 -21.97
N ASN A 536 20.68 -5.27 -22.84
CA ASN A 536 20.86 -5.20 -24.30
C ASN A 536 21.63 -6.40 -24.91
N GLY A 537 21.37 -7.61 -24.38
CA GLY A 537 22.05 -8.85 -24.79
C GLY A 537 23.50 -9.00 -24.33
N GLY A 538 24.02 -8.06 -23.53
CA GLY A 538 25.37 -8.11 -22.98
C GLY A 538 25.56 -9.14 -21.86
N THR A 539 26.78 -9.23 -21.33
CA THR A 539 27.18 -10.20 -20.31
C THR A 539 26.30 -10.10 -19.05
N SER A 540 25.74 -11.23 -18.61
CA SER A 540 25.02 -11.32 -17.33
C SER A 540 25.97 -11.13 -16.15
N THR A 541 25.53 -10.35 -15.17
CA THR A 541 26.34 -9.97 -13.99
C THR A 541 25.50 -10.05 -12.72
N GLN A 542 26.06 -10.63 -11.66
CA GLN A 542 25.37 -10.76 -10.39
C GLN A 542 25.31 -9.39 -9.69
N VAL A 543 24.09 -8.86 -9.55
CA VAL A 543 23.85 -7.54 -8.94
C VAL A 543 23.69 -7.63 -7.44
N ALA A 544 23.07 -8.72 -6.96
CA ALA A 544 22.86 -8.97 -5.54
C ALA A 544 22.99 -10.46 -5.15
N ALA A 545 23.29 -10.70 -3.87
CA ALA A 545 23.35 -12.00 -3.22
C ALA A 545 22.68 -11.93 -1.84
N TYR A 546 22.05 -13.00 -1.37
CA TYR A 546 21.39 -13.03 -0.07
C TYR A 546 21.74 -14.30 0.70
N SER A 547 22.09 -14.14 1.97
CA SER A 547 22.30 -15.23 2.93
C SER A 547 21.22 -15.18 4.00
N TYR A 548 20.74 -16.35 4.42
CA TYR A 548 19.64 -16.50 5.39
C TYR A 548 20.09 -17.26 6.64
N ASN A 549 19.56 -16.90 7.81
CA ASN A 549 19.71 -17.72 9.01
C ASN A 549 18.79 -18.94 8.99
N GLU A 550 18.93 -19.83 9.97
CA GLU A 550 18.19 -21.10 10.00
C GLU A 550 16.65 -20.96 10.09
N LEU A 551 16.14 -19.78 10.44
CA LEU A 551 14.70 -19.45 10.41
C LEU A 551 14.24 -18.84 9.07
N GLY A 552 15.16 -18.43 8.20
CA GLY A 552 14.86 -17.82 6.91
C GLY A 552 14.87 -16.29 6.87
N GLN A 553 15.43 -15.60 7.89
CA GLN A 553 15.63 -14.15 7.88
C GLN A 553 16.92 -13.79 7.12
N VAL A 554 16.94 -12.69 6.36
CA VAL A 554 18.12 -12.21 5.63
C VAL A 554 19.18 -11.73 6.63
N ILE A 555 20.35 -12.36 6.67
CA ILE A 555 21.46 -11.98 7.57
C ILE A 555 22.61 -11.27 6.87
N LYS A 556 22.72 -11.38 5.54
CA LYS A 556 23.75 -10.69 4.76
C LYS A 556 23.27 -10.47 3.32
N LYS A 557 23.34 -9.24 2.83
CA LYS A 557 23.27 -8.93 1.38
C LYS A 557 24.68 -8.71 0.83
N GLY A 558 24.99 -9.25 -0.34
CA GLY A 558 26.23 -8.97 -1.08
C GLY A 558 25.91 -8.14 -2.32
N LEU A 559 26.40 -6.89 -2.39
CA LEU A 559 26.00 -5.91 -3.40
C LEU A 559 27.16 -5.63 -4.38
N GLY A 560 26.91 -5.85 -5.67
CA GLY A 560 27.87 -5.65 -6.74
C GLY A 560 29.06 -6.60 -6.67
N GLN A 561 28.98 -7.74 -7.34
CA GLN A 561 30.06 -8.73 -7.37
C GLN A 561 31.33 -8.17 -8.02
N VAL A 562 32.46 -8.31 -7.32
CA VAL A 562 33.82 -7.96 -7.81
C VAL A 562 34.51 -9.20 -8.36
N SER A 563 34.57 -10.27 -7.57
CA SER A 563 35.10 -11.57 -8.00
C SER A 563 34.69 -12.69 -7.03
N GLY A 564 34.16 -13.80 -7.55
CA GLY A 564 33.71 -14.93 -6.72
C GLY A 564 32.68 -14.51 -5.66
N SER A 565 33.00 -14.75 -4.39
CA SER A 565 32.19 -14.33 -3.22
C SER A 565 32.52 -12.92 -2.71
N THR A 566 33.28 -12.12 -3.46
CA THR A 566 33.68 -10.75 -3.08
C THR A 566 32.72 -9.74 -3.69
N TYR A 567 32.22 -8.81 -2.87
CA TYR A 567 31.25 -7.77 -3.25
C TYR A 567 31.81 -6.39 -2.89
N LEU A 568 31.34 -5.34 -3.57
CA LEU A 568 31.71 -3.95 -3.28
C LEU A 568 31.30 -3.54 -1.86
N GLN A 569 30.12 -4.01 -1.45
CA GLN A 569 29.59 -3.91 -0.11
C GLN A 569 28.99 -5.23 0.32
N ASN A 570 29.19 -5.55 1.60
CA ASN A 570 28.29 -6.43 2.31
C ASN A 570 27.34 -5.58 3.18
N VAL A 571 26.15 -6.11 3.41
CA VAL A 571 25.16 -5.52 4.30
C VAL A 571 24.73 -6.61 5.28
N ASP A 572 25.45 -6.72 6.39
CA ASP A 572 25.15 -7.61 7.51
C ASP A 572 23.92 -7.10 8.27
N MET A 573 22.91 -7.96 8.42
CA MET A 573 21.65 -7.66 9.09
C MET A 573 21.50 -8.51 10.35
N ARG A 574 21.02 -7.93 11.45
CA ARG A 574 20.85 -8.62 12.75
C ARG A 574 19.51 -8.25 13.37
N TYR A 575 18.94 -9.18 14.14
CA TYR A 575 17.58 -9.07 14.69
C TYR A 575 17.55 -9.38 16.19
N ASN A 576 16.50 -8.93 16.88
CA ASN A 576 16.17 -9.40 18.24
C ASN A 576 15.24 -10.63 18.21
N ILE A 577 14.93 -11.18 19.39
CA ILE A 577 14.08 -12.36 19.56
C ILE A 577 12.63 -12.18 19.06
N ARG A 578 12.19 -10.93 18.88
CA ARG A 578 10.87 -10.56 18.33
C ARG A 578 10.91 -10.30 16.82
N GLY A 579 12.05 -10.52 16.16
CA GLY A 579 12.23 -10.28 14.72
C GLY A 579 12.48 -8.82 14.31
N GLN A 580 12.59 -7.89 15.27
CA GLN A 580 12.88 -6.49 14.97
C GLN A 580 14.36 -6.32 14.57
N LEU A 581 14.63 -5.49 13.57
CA LEU A 581 15.99 -5.22 13.06
C LEU A 581 16.80 -4.43 14.10
N LEU A 582 17.96 -4.96 14.51
CA LEU A 582 18.90 -4.31 15.44
C LEU A 582 20.03 -3.58 14.72
N SER A 583 20.47 -4.06 13.55
CA SER A 583 21.56 -3.42 12.81
C SER A 583 21.53 -3.68 11.31
N ILE A 584 22.12 -2.73 10.58
CA ILE A 584 22.52 -2.79 9.18
C ILE A 584 24.01 -2.42 9.19
N ASN A 585 24.91 -3.39 9.10
CA ASN A 585 26.33 -3.29 9.47
C ASN A 585 26.54 -2.74 10.91
N ASN A 586 27.79 -2.47 11.29
CA ASN A 586 28.13 -1.88 12.58
C ASN A 586 28.11 -0.33 12.47
N SER A 587 27.53 0.39 13.44
CA SER A 587 27.43 1.87 13.41
C SER A 587 28.78 2.61 13.49
N LYS A 588 29.90 1.90 13.70
CA LYS A 588 31.28 2.40 13.59
C LYS A 588 31.98 2.07 12.26
N LEU A 589 31.33 1.37 11.34
CA LEU A 589 31.94 0.81 10.12
C LEU A 589 33.14 -0.10 10.41
N SER A 590 33.10 -0.79 11.56
CA SER A 590 34.16 -1.65 12.08
C SER A 590 33.73 -3.10 12.16
N ASN A 591 34.56 -4.01 11.63
CA ASN A 591 34.43 -5.45 11.83
C ASN A 591 34.44 -5.78 13.33
N ASP A 592 33.38 -6.42 13.82
CA ASP A 592 33.24 -6.85 15.22
C ASP A 592 33.18 -8.38 15.34
N ALA A 593 33.90 -9.07 14.44
CA ALA A 593 33.93 -10.52 14.26
C ALA A 593 32.55 -11.12 13.91
N GLY A 594 31.71 -10.35 13.22
CA GLY A 594 30.40 -10.80 12.73
C GLY A 594 29.23 -10.63 13.70
N VAL A 595 29.42 -9.93 14.82
CA VAL A 595 28.33 -9.63 15.77
C VAL A 595 27.32 -8.69 15.12
N THR A 596 27.76 -7.57 14.53
CA THR A 596 26.95 -6.67 13.67
C THR A 596 27.59 -6.33 12.31
N SER A 597 28.90 -6.55 12.11
CA SER A 597 29.54 -6.55 10.77
C SER A 597 30.67 -7.57 10.69
N SER A 598 30.79 -8.24 9.53
CA SER A 598 31.86 -9.22 9.27
C SER A 598 33.01 -8.68 8.39
N ASP A 599 32.95 -7.42 7.95
CA ASP A 599 33.99 -6.77 7.16
C ASP A 599 34.23 -5.29 7.58
N ALA A 600 35.10 -4.57 6.86
CA ALA A 600 35.61 -3.24 7.25
C ALA A 600 35.56 -2.18 6.13
N ASN A 601 35.15 -2.59 4.93
CA ASN A 601 34.95 -1.74 3.77
C ASN A 601 33.55 -1.09 3.73
N ASP A 602 32.68 -1.36 4.72
CA ASP A 602 31.34 -0.77 4.89
C ASP A 602 31.33 0.76 4.63
N VAL A 603 30.47 1.25 3.72
CA VAL A 603 30.24 2.68 3.45
C VAL A 603 29.06 3.24 4.24
N PHE A 604 28.25 2.37 4.84
CA PHE A 604 27.16 2.72 5.74
C PHE A 604 27.04 1.68 6.86
N GLY A 605 26.62 2.14 8.04
CA GLY A 605 26.35 1.32 9.20
C GLY A 605 25.38 2.01 10.15
N LEU A 606 24.41 1.25 10.66
CA LEU A 606 23.30 1.75 11.47
C LEU A 606 22.90 0.70 12.53
N GLN A 607 22.66 1.16 13.76
CA GLN A 607 22.17 0.35 14.89
C GLN A 607 20.90 0.97 15.48
N LEU A 608 19.90 0.13 15.77
CA LEU A 608 18.63 0.49 16.37
C LEU A 608 18.53 -0.01 17.81
N LEU A 609 17.96 0.80 18.69
CA LEU A 609 17.66 0.46 20.08
C LEU A 609 16.16 0.59 20.33
N TYR A 610 15.59 -0.37 21.06
CA TYR A 610 14.18 -0.41 21.45
C TYR A 610 14.10 -0.46 22.99
N ASP A 611 14.07 -1.67 23.55
CA ASP A 611 14.00 -1.99 24.98
C ASP A 611 15.38 -2.01 25.67
N LYS A 612 16.31 -1.19 25.18
CA LYS A 612 17.73 -1.20 25.58
C LYS A 612 18.31 0.22 25.65
N THR A 613 19.03 0.50 26.72
CA THR A 613 19.71 1.78 26.98
C THR A 613 21.22 1.68 26.73
N ASP A 614 21.79 2.53 25.88
CA ASP A 614 23.24 2.73 25.76
C ASP A 614 23.66 3.85 26.72
N ALA A 615 24.44 3.50 27.74
CA ALA A 615 24.88 4.45 28.78
C ALA A 615 25.78 5.57 28.22
N ASN A 616 26.36 5.42 27.03
CA ASN A 616 27.12 6.48 26.36
C ASN A 616 26.21 7.50 25.66
N LEU A 617 24.96 7.14 25.38
CA LEU A 617 23.99 7.98 24.67
C LEU A 617 22.91 8.54 25.61
N GLY A 618 22.49 7.78 26.63
CA GLY A 618 21.45 8.19 27.58
C GLY A 618 20.06 8.23 26.94
N ASN A 619 19.67 7.18 26.23
CA ASN A 619 18.35 7.00 25.63
C ASN A 619 17.35 6.31 26.59
N THR A 620 16.05 6.53 26.38
CA THR A 620 14.96 5.96 27.19
C THR A 620 14.40 4.70 26.53
N ALA A 621 14.54 3.53 27.17
CA ALA A 621 14.03 2.27 26.61
C ALA A 621 12.49 2.26 26.48
N TYR A 622 12.00 1.64 25.40
CA TYR A 622 10.57 1.41 25.13
C TYR A 622 10.30 -0.07 24.89
N TYR A 623 9.19 -0.56 25.41
CA TYR A 623 8.87 -1.99 25.50
C TYR A 623 7.69 -2.37 24.60
N ASN A 624 6.80 -1.42 24.28
CA ASN A 624 5.71 -1.61 23.31
C ASN A 624 6.19 -1.68 21.84
N GLY A 625 7.50 -1.62 21.59
CA GLY A 625 8.13 -1.81 20.28
C GLY A 625 8.72 -0.56 19.63
N LYS A 626 8.55 0.64 20.22
CA LYS A 626 9.10 1.91 19.69
C LYS A 626 10.64 1.93 19.59
N VAL A 627 11.17 2.57 18.55
CA VAL A 627 12.60 2.90 18.42
C VAL A 627 12.94 3.98 19.46
N SER A 628 13.80 3.62 20.41
CA SER A 628 14.34 4.50 21.45
C SER A 628 15.48 5.38 20.93
N ALA A 629 16.36 4.80 20.11
CA ALA A 629 17.50 5.50 19.55
C ALA A 629 18.01 4.82 18.27
N VAL A 630 18.67 5.61 17.43
CA VAL A 630 19.43 5.13 16.26
C VAL A 630 20.84 5.70 16.32
N LYS A 631 21.86 4.89 16.05
CA LYS A 631 23.26 5.31 15.86
C LYS A 631 23.68 4.97 14.43
N TRP A 632 24.37 5.86 13.72
CA TRP A 632 24.81 5.61 12.35
C TRP A 632 26.13 6.31 11.98
N MET A 633 26.77 5.79 10.93
CA MET A 633 27.95 6.37 10.29
C MET A 633 27.93 6.03 8.79
N SER A 634 28.53 6.90 7.99
CA SER A 634 28.77 6.73 6.55
C SER A 634 30.20 7.09 6.17
N LYS A 635 30.68 6.60 5.01
CA LYS A 635 31.87 7.13 4.34
C LYS A 635 31.49 8.22 3.33
N ASP A 636 32.41 9.13 3.07
CA ASP A 636 32.29 10.11 1.98
C ASP A 636 32.82 9.56 0.64
N GLY A 637 32.79 10.40 -0.41
CA GLY A 637 33.29 10.04 -1.74
C GLY A 637 34.81 9.84 -1.86
N SER A 638 35.57 10.08 -0.79
CA SER A 638 37.00 9.74 -0.65
C SER A 638 37.23 8.42 0.12
N GLY A 639 36.19 7.86 0.73
CA GLY A 639 36.27 6.72 1.64
C GLY A 639 36.53 7.11 3.10
N THR A 640 36.54 8.40 3.44
CA THR A 640 36.73 8.89 4.81
C THR A 640 35.45 8.75 5.61
N SER A 641 35.52 8.15 6.80
CA SER A 641 34.35 7.97 7.66
C SER A 641 33.92 9.27 8.35
N SER A 642 32.61 9.47 8.45
CA SER A 642 31.97 10.50 9.27
C SER A 642 32.22 10.29 10.78
N TYR A 643 31.74 11.23 11.59
CA TYR A 643 31.54 10.99 13.03
C TYR A 643 30.46 9.91 13.20
N GLU A 644 30.44 9.25 14.35
CA GLU A 644 29.25 8.44 14.68
C GLU A 644 28.17 9.39 15.17
N ARG A 645 27.06 9.39 14.45
CA ARG A 645 25.89 10.24 14.64
C ARG A 645 24.82 9.43 15.36
N ALA A 646 23.98 10.08 16.16
CA ALA A 646 22.94 9.41 16.91
C ALA A 646 21.72 10.29 17.13
N PHE A 647 20.55 9.67 17.18
CA PHE A 647 19.30 10.27 17.63
C PHE A 647 18.76 9.50 18.83
N ARG A 648 18.15 10.25 19.77
CA ARG A 648 17.25 9.72 20.81
C ARG A 648 15.85 10.21 20.51
N TYR A 649 14.88 9.31 20.49
CA TYR A 649 13.49 9.62 20.16
C TYR A 649 12.64 9.64 21.43
N TYR A 650 11.71 10.59 21.50
CA TYR A 650 10.82 10.80 22.63
C TYR A 650 9.39 10.88 22.13
N TYR A 651 8.49 10.11 22.73
CA TYR A 651 7.10 10.00 22.28
C TYR A 651 6.12 10.44 23.38
N ASP A 652 4.96 10.93 22.97
CA ASP A 652 3.83 11.11 23.89
C ASP A 652 3.13 9.77 24.21
N ALA A 653 2.15 9.82 25.12
CA ALA A 653 1.35 8.66 25.52
C ALA A 653 0.28 8.25 24.47
N LEU A 654 0.37 8.75 23.23
CA LEU A 654 -0.30 8.19 22.04
C LEU A 654 0.71 7.57 21.06
N ASN A 655 1.98 7.44 21.49
CA ASN A 655 3.13 6.98 20.71
C ASN A 655 3.56 7.93 19.57
N ARG A 656 3.06 9.18 19.53
CA ARG A 656 3.45 10.18 18.52
C ARG A 656 4.80 10.80 18.89
N ASP A 657 5.65 11.06 17.91
CA ASP A 657 6.99 11.63 18.13
C ASP A 657 6.89 13.08 18.63
N THR A 658 7.69 13.43 19.64
CA THR A 658 7.76 14.75 20.28
C THR A 658 9.15 15.37 20.18
N ALA A 659 10.19 14.56 19.98
CA ALA A 659 11.55 15.02 19.74
C ALA A 659 12.49 13.89 19.26
N ALA A 660 13.23 14.18 18.19
CA ALA A 660 14.47 13.49 17.81
C ALA A 660 15.67 14.36 18.22
N ILE A 661 16.38 13.99 19.30
CA ILE A 661 17.52 14.76 19.84
C ILE A 661 18.84 14.19 19.35
N TYR A 662 19.63 15.01 18.65
CA TYR A 662 20.89 14.66 18.01
C TYR A 662 22.08 14.67 18.99
N ALA A 663 22.95 13.66 18.84
CA ALA A 663 24.24 13.59 19.50
C ALA A 663 25.29 12.97 18.56
N GLU A 664 26.57 13.29 18.77
CA GLU A 664 27.67 12.77 17.96
C GLU A 664 28.93 12.48 18.77
N ARG A 665 29.81 11.63 18.24
CA ARG A 665 31.17 11.44 18.74
C ARG A 665 32.16 11.20 17.59
N PRO A 666 33.44 11.66 17.71
CA PRO A 666 34.46 11.42 16.70
C PRO A 666 34.57 9.94 16.33
N THR A 667 34.92 9.66 15.06
CA THR A 667 34.95 8.32 14.46
C THR A 667 35.60 7.28 15.38
N ALA A 668 36.82 7.53 15.86
CA ALA A 668 37.59 6.63 16.72
C ALA A 668 37.20 6.62 18.21
N SER A 669 36.23 7.44 18.65
CA SER A 669 35.81 7.51 20.07
C SER A 669 34.82 6.41 20.43
N THR A 670 35.10 5.68 21.51
CA THR A 670 34.20 4.66 22.11
C THR A 670 33.45 5.13 23.34
N GLY A 671 33.74 6.34 23.86
CA GLY A 671 33.10 6.91 25.05
C GLY A 671 31.78 7.62 24.78
N ALA A 672 31.34 8.46 25.72
CA ALA A 672 30.07 9.20 25.64
C ALA A 672 29.87 9.99 24.34
N PHE A 673 28.62 10.06 23.88
CA PHE A 673 28.19 10.96 22.81
C PHE A 673 28.00 12.38 23.35
N THR A 674 28.49 13.38 22.60
CA THR A 674 28.20 14.79 22.88
C THR A 674 26.83 15.11 22.31
N THR A 675 25.88 15.53 23.15
CA THR A 675 24.62 16.11 22.67
C THR A 675 24.92 17.53 22.16
N THR A 676 25.14 17.67 20.85
CA THR A 676 25.43 18.97 20.21
C THR A 676 24.16 19.71 19.80
N HIS A 677 23.00 19.06 19.90
CA HIS A 677 21.70 19.54 19.41
C HIS A 677 21.70 19.86 17.91
N GLY A 678 22.57 19.17 17.15
CA GLY A 678 22.98 19.54 15.79
C GLY A 678 21.86 19.56 14.76
N TRP A 679 21.16 18.43 14.62
CA TRP A 679 20.02 18.26 13.70
C TRP A 679 18.77 17.82 14.48
N ASP A 680 18.54 18.43 15.64
CA ASP A 680 17.33 18.18 16.43
C ASP A 680 16.07 18.50 15.62
N GLU A 681 15.04 17.66 15.74
CA GLU A 681 13.65 17.97 15.38
C GLU A 681 12.84 17.79 16.66
N ASP A 682 12.60 18.89 17.41
CA ASP A 682 12.08 18.87 18.78
C ASP A 682 10.87 19.79 18.99
N ARG A 683 10.33 19.76 20.22
CA ARG A 683 9.14 20.53 20.65
C ARG A 683 7.92 20.28 19.76
N ILE A 684 7.82 19.08 19.22
CA ILE A 684 6.68 18.70 18.38
C ILE A 684 5.48 18.55 19.30
N SER A 685 4.43 19.31 19.03
CA SER A 685 3.17 19.26 19.80
C SER A 685 1.99 19.11 18.86
N TYR A 686 0.88 18.57 19.40
CA TYR A 686 -0.26 18.16 18.60
C TYR A 686 -1.59 18.54 19.26
N ASP A 687 -2.62 18.71 18.45
CA ASP A 687 -3.99 18.70 18.94
C ASP A 687 -4.52 17.25 19.18
N GLN A 688 -5.79 17.17 19.54
CA GLN A 688 -6.48 15.92 19.85
C GLN A 688 -6.65 14.98 18.63
N ASN A 689 -6.57 15.49 17.40
CA ASN A 689 -6.58 14.70 16.16
C ASN A 689 -5.17 14.45 15.60
N GLY A 690 -4.09 14.88 16.26
CA GLY A 690 -2.75 14.79 15.69
C GLY A 690 -2.46 15.80 14.58
N ASN A 691 -3.17 16.94 14.54
CA ASN A 691 -2.67 18.09 13.78
C ASN A 691 -1.42 18.63 14.49
N ILE A 692 -0.28 18.73 13.80
CA ILE A 692 0.96 19.32 14.34
C ILE A 692 0.70 20.79 14.65
N LEU A 693 0.94 21.25 15.88
CA LEU A 693 0.75 22.62 16.34
C LEU A 693 2.07 23.41 16.42
N SER A 694 3.16 22.73 16.77
CA SER A 694 4.52 23.30 16.78
C SER A 694 5.53 22.27 16.30
N LEU A 695 6.64 22.75 15.72
CA LEU A 695 7.81 21.94 15.37
C LEU A 695 9.05 22.86 15.33
N TYR A 696 10.15 22.48 15.98
CA TYR A 696 11.41 23.20 15.97
C TYR A 696 12.51 22.34 15.33
N ARG A 697 13.40 22.93 14.51
CA ARG A 697 14.59 22.23 13.98
C ARG A 697 15.87 23.04 14.11
N ASN A 698 16.95 22.33 14.39
CA ASN A 698 18.33 22.82 14.26
C ASN A 698 19.00 22.25 13.01
N SER A 699 20.08 22.90 12.56
CA SER A 699 21.10 22.32 11.68
C SER A 699 22.50 22.61 12.20
N ALA A 700 23.48 21.81 11.80
CA ALA A 700 24.87 21.96 12.19
C ALA A 700 25.84 21.55 11.07
N THR A 701 27.13 21.73 11.35
CA THR A 701 28.21 21.03 10.64
C THR A 701 28.78 19.98 11.60
N GLN A 702 28.96 18.76 11.11
CA GLN A 702 29.43 17.62 11.91
C GLN A 702 30.76 17.93 12.61
N GLY A 703 30.81 17.73 13.93
CA GLY A 703 32.00 17.97 14.75
C GLY A 703 32.29 19.43 15.09
N ALA A 704 31.46 20.38 14.64
CA ALA A 704 31.62 21.81 14.98
C ALA A 704 31.23 22.12 16.44
N GLY A 705 30.45 21.26 17.10
CA GLY A 705 29.97 21.47 18.47
C GLY A 705 28.95 22.62 18.63
N THR A 706 28.47 23.18 17.51
CA THR A 706 27.52 24.30 17.45
C THR A 706 26.41 24.01 16.44
N HIS A 707 25.26 24.65 16.62
CA HIS A 707 24.07 24.49 15.79
C HIS A 707 23.40 25.84 15.53
N THR A 708 22.53 25.89 14.52
CA THR A 708 21.68 27.03 14.17
C THR A 708 20.24 26.56 14.04
N GLY A 709 19.30 27.20 14.74
CA GLY A 709 17.87 26.98 14.54
C GLY A 709 17.46 27.40 13.13
N ILE A 710 16.88 26.47 12.37
CA ILE A 710 16.38 26.69 11.00
C ILE A 710 14.86 26.74 10.92
N ASP A 711 14.18 26.15 11.91
CA ASP A 711 12.72 26.09 12.01
C ASP A 711 12.30 26.36 13.45
N ASN A 712 11.29 27.20 13.63
CA ASN A 712 10.54 27.40 14.87
C ASN A 712 9.07 27.61 14.50
N LEU A 713 8.46 26.56 13.95
CA LEU A 713 7.17 26.59 13.28
C LEU A 713 6.03 26.54 14.28
N ALA A 714 5.08 27.45 14.12
CA ALA A 714 3.75 27.37 14.72
C ALA A 714 2.68 27.26 13.62
N TYR A 715 1.79 26.29 13.77
CA TYR A 715 0.79 25.92 12.77
C TYR A 715 -0.60 26.40 13.20
N THR A 716 -1.26 27.18 12.36
CA THR A 716 -2.64 27.66 12.58
C THR A 716 -3.59 26.90 11.66
N TYR A 717 -4.67 26.33 12.20
CA TYR A 717 -5.66 25.54 11.45
C TYR A 717 -6.98 26.31 11.26
N SER A 718 -7.70 25.99 10.18
CA SER A 718 -8.95 26.65 9.82
C SER A 718 -10.01 26.49 10.92
N SER A 719 -10.62 27.61 11.36
CA SER A 719 -11.70 27.60 12.35
C SER A 719 -12.97 26.87 11.86
N THR A 720 -13.16 26.76 10.55
CA THR A 720 -14.28 26.05 9.90
C THR A 720 -13.95 24.59 9.58
N ASN A 721 -12.70 24.31 9.20
CA ASN A 721 -12.21 22.98 8.81
C ASN A 721 -10.95 22.60 9.62
N PRO A 722 -11.04 22.27 10.93
CA PRO A 722 -9.86 22.26 11.81
C PRO A 722 -8.77 21.20 11.55
N ASN A 723 -8.94 20.31 10.57
CA ASN A 723 -7.87 19.43 10.07
C ASN A 723 -7.04 20.08 8.93
N GLN A 724 -7.59 21.10 8.25
CA GLN A 724 -6.93 21.87 7.19
C GLN A 724 -6.04 22.96 7.78
N LEU A 725 -4.77 22.96 7.35
CA LEU A 725 -3.79 23.98 7.73
C LEU A 725 -4.20 25.32 7.12
N GLN A 726 -4.23 26.39 7.90
CA GLN A 726 -4.54 27.74 7.42
C GLN A 726 -3.26 28.51 7.12
N SER A 727 -2.29 28.51 8.04
CA SER A 727 -1.01 29.20 7.87
C SER A 727 0.06 28.64 8.81
N VAL A 728 1.33 28.90 8.48
CA VAL A 728 2.50 28.60 9.32
C VAL A 728 3.29 29.89 9.54
N THR A 729 3.77 30.10 10.76
CA THR A 729 4.75 31.14 11.08
C THR A 729 6.04 30.47 11.53
N ASP A 730 7.15 30.76 10.87
CA ASP A 730 8.48 30.48 11.41
C ASP A 730 8.92 31.62 12.35
N GLY A 731 9.41 31.25 13.53
CA GLY A 731 10.00 32.14 14.51
C GLY A 731 11.52 32.24 14.47
N THR A 732 12.21 31.63 13.50
CA THR A 732 13.64 31.94 13.26
C THR A 732 13.81 33.26 12.51
N THR A 733 15.02 33.83 12.54
CA THR A 733 15.27 35.21 12.13
C THR A 733 16.15 35.37 10.89
N ALA A 734 16.56 34.29 10.21
CA ALA A 734 17.61 34.39 9.19
C ALA A 734 17.68 33.37 8.02
N SER A 735 17.05 32.19 8.06
CA SER A 735 17.48 31.06 7.20
C SER A 735 16.50 30.55 6.12
N TYR A 736 15.40 31.26 5.85
CA TYR A 736 14.28 30.81 4.99
C TYR A 736 14.61 30.43 3.52
N THR A 737 15.86 30.60 3.08
CA THR A 737 16.33 30.25 1.72
C THR A 737 17.26 29.03 1.68
N GLY A 738 17.82 28.60 2.82
CA GLY A 738 18.89 27.60 2.87
C GLY A 738 18.43 26.19 3.21
N ALA A 739 17.64 26.04 4.27
CA ALA A 739 17.15 24.77 4.81
C ALA A 739 15.81 24.98 5.54
N GLY A 740 15.22 23.90 6.07
CA GLY A 740 13.99 23.97 6.86
C GLY A 740 12.74 24.24 6.02
N PHE A 741 11.73 24.84 6.64
CA PHE A 741 10.56 25.39 5.99
C PHE A 741 10.90 26.70 5.28
N ARG A 742 10.90 26.66 3.95
CA ARG A 742 11.38 27.77 3.12
C ARG A 742 10.24 28.67 2.67
N ASN A 743 10.08 29.81 3.35
CA ASN A 743 9.22 30.91 2.90
C ASN A 743 9.88 31.69 1.74
N LEU A 744 9.91 31.06 0.55
CA LEU A 744 10.58 31.58 -0.65
C LEU A 744 9.94 32.85 -1.21
N THR A 745 8.70 33.17 -0.82
CA THR A 745 7.99 34.40 -1.21
C THR A 745 8.16 35.55 -0.23
N GLY A 746 8.58 35.28 1.02
CA GLY A 746 8.37 36.20 2.15
C GLY A 746 6.89 36.42 2.46
N GLY A 747 6.02 35.50 2.03
CA GLY A 747 4.56 35.63 2.08
C GLY A 747 3.95 35.40 3.45
N THR A 748 2.75 35.92 3.62
CA THR A 748 1.90 35.81 4.83
C THR A 748 0.45 35.45 4.48
N GLY A 749 0.27 34.72 3.36
CA GLY A 749 -1.04 34.24 2.91
C GLY A 749 -1.56 33.04 3.71
N ASN A 750 -2.72 32.53 3.30
CA ASN A 750 -3.23 31.26 3.81
C ASN A 750 -3.05 30.16 2.75
N TYR A 751 -2.89 28.92 3.20
CA TYR A 751 -3.14 27.73 2.39
C TYR A 751 -4.63 27.67 2.00
N THR A 752 -4.94 27.09 0.84
CA THR A 752 -6.33 26.87 0.39
C THR A 752 -6.51 25.46 -0.13
N TYR A 753 -7.75 24.96 -0.07
CA TYR A 753 -8.11 23.61 -0.50
C TYR A 753 -9.36 23.62 -1.41
N ASP A 754 -9.54 22.58 -2.21
CA ASP A 754 -10.77 22.34 -2.97
C ASP A 754 -11.85 21.63 -2.14
N GLY A 755 -12.98 21.27 -2.78
CA GLY A 755 -14.10 20.60 -2.11
C GLY A 755 -13.81 19.14 -1.71
N ASN A 756 -12.78 18.53 -2.28
CA ASN A 756 -12.28 17.20 -1.92
C ASN A 756 -11.13 17.26 -0.90
N GLY A 757 -10.71 18.46 -0.50
CA GLY A 757 -9.66 18.67 0.49
C GLY A 757 -8.24 18.60 -0.06
N ASN A 758 -8.04 18.70 -1.39
CA ASN A 758 -6.71 18.79 -2.01
C ASN A 758 -6.18 20.24 -1.95
N LEU A 759 -4.88 20.42 -1.71
CA LEU A 759 -4.25 21.75 -1.60
C LEU A 759 -4.20 22.49 -2.95
N THR A 760 -4.92 23.61 -3.05
CA THR A 760 -4.98 24.46 -4.25
C THR A 760 -4.02 25.66 -4.23
N SER A 761 -3.42 25.99 -3.09
CA SER A 761 -2.40 27.05 -3.00
C SER A 761 -1.48 26.88 -1.79
N ASP A 762 -0.17 27.08 -2.01
CA ASP A 762 0.86 27.26 -0.98
C ASP A 762 1.43 28.68 -1.12
N PRO A 763 1.19 29.59 -0.16
CA PRO A 763 1.64 30.98 -0.27
C PRO A 763 3.13 31.18 0.03
N TYR A 764 3.83 30.14 0.50
CA TYR A 764 5.23 30.17 0.94
C TYR A 764 6.18 29.59 -0.11
N LYS A 765 5.79 28.48 -0.76
CA LYS A 765 6.55 27.80 -1.83
C LYS A 765 6.47 28.48 -3.21
N GLY A 766 5.95 29.70 -3.30
CA GLY A 766 6.00 30.48 -4.55
C GLY A 766 5.08 29.96 -5.66
N PHE A 767 4.00 29.26 -5.30
CA PHE A 767 2.98 28.87 -6.26
C PHE A 767 1.96 30.00 -6.45
N ALA A 768 1.47 30.16 -7.69
CA ALA A 768 0.29 30.95 -7.98
C ALA A 768 -1.00 30.14 -7.81
N GLY A 769 -0.90 28.81 -7.84
CA GLY A 769 -1.98 27.87 -7.60
C GLY A 769 -1.63 26.45 -8.05
N ILE A 770 -2.45 25.48 -7.65
CA ILE A 770 -2.35 24.06 -7.98
C ILE A 770 -3.71 23.61 -8.53
N SER A 771 -3.75 22.93 -9.68
CA SER A 771 -4.95 22.25 -10.21
C SER A 771 -4.87 20.74 -9.99
N HIS A 772 -6.02 20.10 -9.88
CA HIS A 772 -6.16 18.66 -9.75
C HIS A 772 -7.04 18.10 -10.88
N ASN A 773 -6.67 16.91 -11.38
CA ASN A 773 -7.44 16.20 -12.39
C ASN A 773 -8.61 15.41 -11.76
N VAL A 774 -9.35 14.67 -12.59
CA VAL A 774 -10.49 13.85 -12.13
C VAL A 774 -10.11 12.79 -11.09
N LEU A 775 -8.85 12.32 -11.05
CA LEU A 775 -8.35 11.37 -10.05
C LEU A 775 -7.98 12.04 -8.71
N ASN A 776 -8.26 13.34 -8.55
CA ASN A 776 -7.79 14.19 -7.45
C ASN A 776 -6.25 14.32 -7.35
N ARG A 777 -5.51 13.93 -8.41
CA ARG A 777 -4.05 14.07 -8.50
C ARG A 777 -3.67 15.43 -9.07
N THR A 778 -2.56 15.99 -8.60
CA THR A 778 -2.00 17.26 -9.07
C THR A 778 -1.78 17.25 -10.58
N GLU A 779 -2.55 18.04 -11.32
CA GLU A 779 -2.44 18.17 -12.77
C GLU A 779 -1.40 19.21 -13.17
N ARG A 780 -1.40 20.37 -12.49
CA ARG A 780 -0.46 21.46 -12.75
C ARG A 780 -0.14 22.25 -11.49
N ILE A 781 1.12 22.66 -11.37
CA ILE A 781 1.60 23.65 -10.39
C ILE A 781 2.01 24.91 -11.15
N TYR A 782 1.36 26.05 -10.87
CA TYR A 782 1.69 27.37 -11.44
C TYR A 782 2.63 28.14 -10.51
N PHE A 783 3.56 28.93 -11.02
CA PHE A 783 4.51 29.71 -10.20
C PHE A 783 4.17 31.20 -10.15
N SER A 784 4.37 31.82 -8.99
CA SER A 784 4.09 33.25 -8.77
C SER A 784 5.02 34.20 -9.53
N SER A 785 6.16 33.70 -10.03
CA SER A 785 7.14 34.48 -10.81
C SER A 785 6.70 34.75 -12.24
N SER A 786 5.85 33.90 -12.84
CA SER A 786 5.16 34.17 -14.12
C SER A 786 4.09 33.12 -14.37
N ALA A 787 2.93 33.54 -14.91
CA ALA A 787 1.88 32.63 -15.38
C ALA A 787 2.34 31.69 -16.53
N ASN A 788 3.43 32.04 -17.22
CA ASN A 788 4.09 31.20 -18.23
C ASN A 788 5.05 30.15 -17.65
N ARG A 789 5.24 30.13 -16.33
CA ARG A 789 6.07 29.14 -15.62
C ARG A 789 5.16 28.21 -14.84
N TYR A 790 5.24 26.92 -15.15
CA TYR A 790 4.44 25.87 -14.51
C TYR A 790 5.08 24.49 -14.70
N ILE A 791 4.64 23.51 -13.90
CA ILE A 791 4.91 22.08 -14.15
C ILE A 791 3.58 21.40 -14.46
N ASP A 792 3.53 20.67 -15.58
CA ASP A 792 2.43 19.75 -15.93
C ASP A 792 2.75 18.34 -15.45
N TYR A 793 1.72 17.60 -15.05
CA TYR A 793 1.76 16.17 -14.77
C TYR A 793 0.69 15.44 -15.60
N SER A 794 1.04 14.30 -16.19
CA SER A 794 0.13 13.42 -16.93
C SER A 794 0.17 12.01 -16.32
N TYR A 795 -0.99 11.42 -16.11
CA TYR A 795 -1.17 10.12 -15.46
C TYR A 795 -1.86 9.12 -16.38
N ASN A 796 -1.70 7.84 -16.09
CA ASN A 796 -2.59 6.79 -16.57
C ASN A 796 -3.88 6.77 -15.71
N MET A 797 -4.98 6.20 -16.21
CA MET A 797 -6.26 6.14 -15.48
C MET A 797 -6.17 5.39 -14.13
N ASP A 798 -5.23 4.45 -13.96
CA ASP A 798 -4.98 3.79 -12.67
C ASP A 798 -4.34 4.71 -11.61
N GLY A 799 -3.76 5.85 -11.99
CA GLY A 799 -3.01 6.75 -11.11
C GLY A 799 -1.48 6.71 -11.29
N THR A 800 -0.94 5.84 -12.15
CA THR A 800 0.50 5.81 -12.46
C THR A 800 0.92 7.13 -13.13
N LEU A 801 2.00 7.75 -12.68
CA LEU A 801 2.57 8.93 -13.36
C LEU A 801 3.23 8.47 -14.67
N LEU A 802 2.86 9.08 -15.80
CA LEU A 802 3.47 8.82 -17.10
C LEU A 802 4.48 9.91 -17.48
N ARG A 803 4.16 11.17 -17.19
CA ARG A 803 4.89 12.34 -17.71
C ARG A 803 4.86 13.51 -16.75
N LYS A 804 5.98 14.22 -16.67
CA LYS A 804 6.16 15.54 -16.04
C LYS A 804 6.75 16.51 -17.07
N ARG A 805 6.26 17.75 -17.19
CA ARG A 805 6.83 18.77 -18.10
C ARG A 805 7.06 20.09 -17.40
N GLN A 806 8.28 20.61 -17.48
CA GLN A 806 8.67 21.90 -16.91
C GLN A 806 8.57 23.01 -17.96
N TYR A 807 7.78 24.05 -17.72
CA TYR A 807 7.67 25.25 -18.56
C TYR A 807 8.20 26.48 -17.83
N ASP A 808 8.92 27.34 -18.53
CA ASP A 808 9.41 28.63 -18.00
C ASP A 808 9.20 29.78 -18.98
N ASN A 809 9.21 31.01 -18.46
CA ASN A 809 8.89 32.24 -19.18
C ASN A 809 10.08 32.76 -20.01
N VAL A 810 10.22 32.28 -21.25
CA VAL A 810 11.22 32.78 -22.21
C VAL A 810 10.54 33.80 -23.13
N GLY A 811 11.04 35.03 -23.17
CA GLY A 811 10.54 36.09 -24.06
C GLY A 811 9.07 36.49 -23.84
N GLY A 812 8.46 36.15 -22.71
CA GLY A 812 7.03 36.36 -22.47
C GLY A 812 6.12 35.21 -22.93
N THR A 813 6.68 34.04 -23.26
CA THR A 813 5.95 32.85 -23.71
C THR A 813 6.32 31.64 -22.85
N ALA A 814 5.34 30.82 -22.49
CA ALA A 814 5.54 29.54 -21.82
C ALA A 814 6.34 28.57 -22.72
N THR A 815 7.60 28.32 -22.35
CA THR A 815 8.55 27.55 -23.15
C THR A 815 8.97 26.30 -22.41
N LEU A 816 8.79 25.14 -23.05
CA LEU A 816 9.16 23.83 -22.50
C LEU A 816 10.68 23.76 -22.28
N GLN A 817 11.10 23.51 -21.04
CA GLN A 817 12.51 23.37 -20.64
C GLN A 817 12.92 21.88 -20.58
N ALA A 818 12.05 21.04 -20.00
CA ALA A 818 12.29 19.62 -19.83
C ALA A 818 10.98 18.80 -19.84
N THR A 819 11.07 17.57 -20.35
CA THR A 819 10.06 16.52 -20.17
C THR A 819 10.72 15.32 -19.49
N THR A 820 10.16 14.87 -18.38
CA THR A 820 10.51 13.59 -17.74
C THR A 820 9.39 12.59 -18.01
N ASP A 821 9.75 11.42 -18.54
CA ASP A 821 8.82 10.34 -18.86
C ASP A 821 9.15 9.09 -18.04
N TYR A 822 8.11 8.42 -17.57
CA TYR A 822 8.16 7.28 -16.67
C TYR A 822 7.41 6.11 -17.33
N ILE A 823 8.07 4.96 -17.50
CA ILE A 823 7.52 3.76 -18.17
C ILE A 823 8.03 2.51 -17.43
N ASP A 824 7.20 1.88 -16.59
CA ASP A 824 7.52 0.68 -15.78
C ASP A 824 8.93 0.75 -15.12
N GLY A 825 9.20 1.81 -14.37
CA GLY A 825 10.47 2.02 -13.69
C GLY A 825 11.65 2.43 -14.58
N PHE A 826 11.45 2.66 -15.88
CA PHE A 826 12.41 3.33 -16.77
C PHE A 826 12.09 4.83 -16.84
N VAL A 827 13.10 5.67 -16.58
CA VAL A 827 12.98 7.13 -16.54
C VAL A 827 13.78 7.77 -17.67
N TYR A 828 13.10 8.56 -18.49
CA TYR A 828 13.66 9.26 -19.65
C TYR A 828 13.58 10.78 -19.42
N LEU A 829 14.59 11.51 -19.86
CA LEU A 829 14.63 12.97 -19.87
C LEU A 829 14.75 13.42 -21.33
N ASN A 830 13.80 14.25 -21.79
CA ASN A 830 13.70 14.72 -23.17
C ASN A 830 13.79 13.55 -24.19
N GLY A 831 13.06 12.47 -23.92
CA GLY A 831 13.04 11.23 -24.73
C GLY A 831 14.27 10.33 -24.59
N THR A 832 15.31 10.75 -23.85
CA THR A 832 16.55 9.98 -23.67
C THR A 832 16.58 9.29 -22.31
N LEU A 833 16.71 7.96 -22.28
CA LEU A 833 16.81 7.16 -21.06
C LEU A 833 17.90 7.73 -20.13
N GLN A 834 17.55 8.00 -18.87
CA GLN A 834 18.50 8.39 -17.83
C GLN A 834 18.86 7.21 -16.92
N TYR A 835 17.85 6.48 -16.45
CA TYR A 835 18.05 5.29 -15.63
C TYR A 835 16.84 4.33 -15.65
N PHE A 836 17.03 3.13 -15.11
CA PHE A 836 15.94 2.23 -14.76
C PHE A 836 16.23 1.46 -13.47
N ALA A 837 15.18 0.97 -12.79
CA ALA A 837 15.31 0.30 -11.49
C ALA A 837 16.11 -1.01 -11.54
N MET A 838 16.77 -1.36 -10.43
CA MET A 838 17.55 -2.59 -10.24
C MET A 838 17.32 -3.12 -8.82
N PRO A 839 17.40 -4.45 -8.57
CA PRO A 839 17.49 -4.96 -7.20
C PRO A 839 18.62 -4.26 -6.43
N GLU A 840 18.28 -3.67 -5.27
CA GLU A 840 19.20 -2.91 -4.41
C GLU A 840 19.86 -1.69 -5.10
N GLY A 841 19.20 -1.06 -6.09
CA GLY A 841 19.71 0.17 -6.72
C GLY A 841 19.04 0.58 -8.05
N ARG A 842 19.83 1.13 -8.97
CA ARG A 842 19.40 1.49 -10.34
C ARG A 842 20.54 1.35 -11.36
N VAL A 843 20.17 1.24 -12.64
CA VAL A 843 21.11 1.27 -13.78
C VAL A 843 21.06 2.65 -14.43
N LEU A 844 22.18 3.37 -14.40
CA LEU A 844 22.37 4.69 -15.01
C LEU A 844 22.86 4.57 -16.45
N ASN A 845 22.27 5.35 -17.36
CA ASN A 845 22.71 5.49 -18.74
C ASN A 845 23.68 6.68 -18.91
N ASN A 846 24.98 6.41 -18.77
CA ASN A 846 26.02 7.42 -18.96
C ASN A 846 26.39 7.49 -20.46
N GLY A 847 25.62 8.25 -21.24
CA GLY A 847 25.92 8.51 -22.66
C GLY A 847 25.89 7.25 -23.54
N GLY A 848 24.98 6.32 -23.28
CA GLY A 848 24.89 5.01 -23.94
C GLY A 848 25.57 3.88 -23.16
N THR A 849 26.43 4.20 -22.19
CA THR A 849 27.06 3.20 -21.31
C THR A 849 26.17 2.94 -20.09
N LEU A 850 25.55 1.76 -20.03
CA LEU A 850 24.78 1.31 -18.88
C LEU A 850 25.71 0.91 -17.72
N SER A 851 25.48 1.49 -16.54
CA SER A 851 26.32 1.33 -15.35
C SER A 851 25.46 1.20 -14.09
N ARG A 852 25.91 0.46 -13.07
CA ARG A 852 25.10 0.12 -11.90
C ARG A 852 25.46 1.01 -10.70
N GLU A 853 24.46 1.70 -10.16
CA GLU A 853 24.54 2.42 -8.89
C GLU A 853 23.73 1.64 -7.85
N TYR A 854 24.39 1.19 -6.79
CA TYR A 854 23.78 0.44 -5.70
C TYR A 854 23.35 1.37 -4.56
N THR A 855 22.46 0.89 -3.71
CA THR A 855 21.84 1.65 -2.63
C THR A 855 21.88 0.86 -1.32
N ILE A 856 22.18 1.55 -0.22
CA ILE A 856 21.89 1.06 1.14
C ILE A 856 20.79 1.94 1.72
N ALA A 857 19.68 1.31 2.11
CA ALA A 857 18.54 1.93 2.75
C ALA A 857 18.45 1.55 4.23
N ASP A 858 17.63 2.28 5.01
CA ASP A 858 17.39 2.00 6.44
C ASP A 858 16.16 1.12 6.70
N GLN A 859 15.73 1.05 7.96
CA GLN A 859 14.59 0.24 8.44
C GLN A 859 13.19 0.69 7.95
N GLN A 860 13.12 1.64 7.00
CA GLN A 860 11.88 2.08 6.36
C GLN A 860 12.05 2.22 4.83
N GLY A 861 13.12 1.66 4.28
CA GLY A 861 13.46 1.81 2.86
C GLY A 861 13.95 3.21 2.47
N ASN A 862 14.27 4.10 3.43
CA ASN A 862 14.81 5.41 3.09
C ASN A 862 16.25 5.28 2.60
N VAL A 863 16.58 5.82 1.43
CA VAL A 863 17.92 5.74 0.84
C VAL A 863 18.92 6.53 1.68
N ARG A 864 19.91 5.84 2.27
CA ARG A 864 20.93 6.47 3.12
C ARG A 864 22.22 6.75 2.36
N VAL A 865 22.66 5.82 1.53
CA VAL A 865 23.89 5.97 0.73
C VAL A 865 23.72 5.31 -0.64
N THR A 866 24.11 6.00 -1.72
CA THR A 866 24.31 5.38 -3.04
C THR A 866 25.80 5.25 -3.36
N PHE A 867 26.20 4.19 -4.08
CA PHE A 867 27.59 3.92 -4.41
C PHE A 867 27.76 3.16 -5.73
N ASP A 868 28.95 3.24 -6.34
CA ASP A 868 29.30 2.47 -7.54
C ASP A 868 30.74 1.89 -7.50
N ASN A 869 31.12 1.23 -8.60
CA ASN A 869 32.43 0.58 -8.80
C ASN A 869 33.50 1.52 -9.41
N THR A 870 33.39 2.84 -9.24
CA THR A 870 34.44 3.78 -9.70
C THR A 870 35.57 3.99 -8.69
N GLY A 871 35.54 3.28 -7.55
CA GLY A 871 36.64 3.22 -6.59
C GLY A 871 37.75 2.26 -7.02
N THR A 872 38.98 2.53 -6.58
CA THR A 872 40.15 1.71 -6.93
C THR A 872 40.17 0.38 -6.16
N GLY A 873 40.57 -0.71 -6.81
CA GLY A 873 40.83 -1.99 -6.14
C GLY A 873 39.59 -2.78 -5.70
N GLY A 874 38.39 -2.48 -6.24
CA GLY A 874 37.14 -3.12 -5.83
C GLY A 874 36.50 -2.52 -4.57
N ILE A 875 36.89 -1.30 -4.20
CA ILE A 875 36.29 -0.53 -3.11
C ILE A 875 35.08 0.25 -3.65
N ALA A 876 33.96 0.21 -2.94
CA ALA A 876 32.79 1.03 -3.24
C ALA A 876 33.10 2.53 -3.15
N LYS A 877 32.72 3.31 -4.16
CA LYS A 877 32.77 4.78 -4.11
C LYS A 877 31.39 5.35 -3.82
N VAL A 878 31.25 6.07 -2.71
CA VAL A 878 30.01 6.79 -2.36
C VAL A 878 29.75 7.93 -3.35
N ARG A 879 28.50 8.04 -3.80
CA ARG A 879 28.02 9.04 -4.77
C ARG A 879 27.06 10.05 -4.17
N GLN A 880 26.21 9.61 -3.24
CA GLN A 880 25.27 10.46 -2.51
C GLN A 880 25.11 9.88 -1.09
N GLU A 881 25.10 10.74 -0.08
CA GLU A 881 24.67 10.39 1.28
C GLU A 881 23.47 11.26 1.65
N ASN A 882 22.46 10.63 2.25
CA ASN A 882 21.28 11.32 2.76
C ASN A 882 21.04 10.82 4.19
N SER A 883 20.98 11.76 5.12
CA SER A 883 20.41 11.56 6.45
C SER A 883 19.23 12.50 6.60
N TYR A 884 18.24 12.12 7.41
CA TYR A 884 16.94 12.77 7.47
C TYR A 884 16.60 13.17 8.90
N TYR A 885 15.85 14.26 9.08
CA TYR A 885 15.06 14.49 10.29
C TYR A 885 13.96 13.40 10.38
N ALA A 886 13.30 13.25 11.53
CA ALA A 886 12.34 12.17 11.76
C ALA A 886 11.19 12.20 10.73
N PHE A 887 10.63 13.38 10.45
CA PHE A 887 9.61 13.59 9.41
C PHE A 887 10.16 13.63 7.97
N GLY A 888 11.43 13.28 7.75
CA GLY A 888 11.95 12.99 6.41
C GLY A 888 12.53 14.15 5.62
N LEU A 889 12.59 15.35 6.20
CA LEU A 889 13.34 16.45 5.59
C LEU A 889 14.82 16.06 5.54
N ILE A 890 15.51 16.36 4.42
CA ILE A 890 16.93 16.02 4.26
C ILE A 890 17.78 16.93 5.17
N MET A 891 18.72 16.34 5.91
CA MET A 891 19.70 17.07 6.69
C MET A 891 20.62 17.89 5.77
N PRO A 892 20.75 19.22 5.95
CA PRO A 892 21.80 19.98 5.29
C PRO A 892 23.17 19.61 5.86
N GLY A 893 24.23 19.83 5.07
CA GLY A 893 25.62 19.69 5.55
C GLY A 893 26.26 18.31 5.35
N SER A 894 25.77 17.47 4.43
CA SER A 894 26.47 16.23 4.04
C SER A 894 27.87 16.53 3.50
N THR A 895 28.83 15.64 3.80
CA THR A 895 30.20 15.69 3.25
C THR A 895 30.28 15.19 1.80
N VAL A 896 29.20 14.59 1.29
CA VAL A 896 29.10 14.12 -0.10
C VAL A 896 28.31 15.16 -0.90
N ALA A 897 28.98 15.83 -1.84
CA ALA A 897 28.31 16.76 -2.76
C ALA A 897 27.33 16.01 -3.67
N THR A 898 26.08 16.47 -3.74
CA THR A 898 25.04 15.89 -4.60
C THR A 898 25.50 15.83 -6.06
N PRO A 899 25.48 14.66 -6.72
CA PRO A 899 25.93 14.52 -8.10
C PRO A 899 24.90 15.10 -9.08
N THR A 900 25.36 15.51 -10.28
CA THR A 900 24.50 16.11 -11.32
C THR A 900 23.31 15.23 -11.73
N ASN A 901 23.51 13.91 -11.70
CA ASN A 901 22.45 12.91 -11.87
C ASN A 901 22.20 12.25 -10.50
N ASP A 902 21.48 12.97 -9.65
CA ASP A 902 21.12 12.57 -8.29
C ASP A 902 20.17 11.36 -8.27
N ASN A 903 20.08 10.69 -7.12
CA ASN A 903 18.95 9.83 -6.84
C ASN A 903 17.88 10.65 -6.11
N LYS A 904 16.68 10.68 -6.69
CA LYS A 904 15.51 11.37 -6.15
C LYS A 904 14.55 10.44 -5.41
N HIS A 905 14.65 9.13 -5.61
CA HIS A 905 13.96 8.12 -4.81
C HIS A 905 14.65 8.02 -3.44
N LEU A 906 14.12 8.71 -2.43
CA LEU A 906 14.86 9.01 -1.21
C LEU A 906 14.14 8.57 0.08
N TYR A 907 13.28 9.42 0.66
CA TYR A 907 12.56 9.14 1.89
C TYR A 907 11.25 8.40 1.61
N ASN A 908 10.53 7.98 2.66
CA ASN A 908 9.21 7.36 2.60
C ASN A 908 9.18 6.16 1.63
N GLY A 909 10.01 5.15 1.90
CA GLY A 909 10.14 3.94 1.09
C GLY A 909 10.81 4.13 -0.29
N GLY A 910 11.36 5.31 -0.59
CA GLY A 910 11.91 5.64 -1.91
C GLY A 910 10.98 6.50 -2.79
N SER A 911 10.08 7.27 -2.18
CA SER A 911 9.27 8.28 -2.87
C SER A 911 10.14 9.28 -3.64
N GLU A 912 9.74 9.74 -4.83
CA GLU A 912 10.54 10.69 -5.63
C GLU A 912 10.43 12.12 -5.08
N TRP A 913 11.56 12.71 -4.66
CA TRP A 913 11.67 14.11 -4.30
C TRP A 913 11.55 15.02 -5.52
N GLN A 914 10.46 15.78 -5.58
CA GLN A 914 10.13 16.71 -6.66
C GLN A 914 10.92 18.02 -6.51
N ASN A 915 12.18 17.99 -6.94
CA ASN A 915 13.02 19.16 -7.07
C ASN A 915 13.35 19.39 -8.56
N ASP A 916 12.54 20.25 -9.18
CA ASP A 916 12.51 20.53 -10.63
C ASP A 916 13.00 21.95 -10.94
N PHE A 917 12.55 22.95 -10.18
CA PHE A 917 12.84 24.37 -10.40
C PHE A 917 13.79 24.99 -9.35
N GLY A 918 14.81 24.24 -8.93
CA GLY A 918 15.85 24.75 -8.03
C GLY A 918 15.33 24.98 -6.61
N ASN A 919 14.84 23.91 -5.99
CA ASN A 919 14.10 23.80 -4.72
C ASN A 919 12.58 23.96 -4.81
N LEU A 920 11.96 23.61 -5.95
CA LEU A 920 10.50 23.56 -6.10
C LEU A 920 10.07 22.41 -7.04
N PRO A 921 8.89 21.80 -6.84
CA PRO A 921 7.88 22.11 -5.82
C PRO A 921 8.19 21.63 -4.39
N ASP A 922 9.29 20.89 -4.19
CA ASP A 922 9.79 20.47 -2.88
C ASP A 922 8.79 19.62 -2.07
N TYR A 923 8.32 18.55 -2.70
CA TYR A 923 7.46 17.52 -2.11
C TYR A 923 8.02 16.13 -2.42
N TYR A 924 7.68 15.14 -1.61
CA TYR A 924 7.78 13.73 -1.99
C TYR A 924 6.52 13.31 -2.74
N GLN A 925 6.67 12.79 -3.96
CA GLN A 925 5.55 12.26 -4.72
C GLN A 925 5.26 10.81 -4.30
N THR A 926 4.02 10.56 -3.87
CA THR A 926 3.48 9.23 -3.59
C THR A 926 2.42 8.85 -4.64
N PHE A 927 1.86 7.63 -4.56
CA PHE A 927 0.88 7.14 -5.52
C PHE A 927 -0.47 7.88 -5.42
N TYR A 928 -0.96 8.20 -4.22
CA TYR A 928 -2.25 8.87 -4.05
C TYR A 928 -2.13 10.38 -3.80
N ARG A 929 -1.07 10.84 -3.13
CA ARG A 929 -0.92 12.24 -2.67
C ARG A 929 0.50 12.79 -2.87
N SER A 930 0.74 14.03 -2.45
CA SER A 930 2.09 14.57 -2.25
C SER A 930 2.35 14.82 -0.76
N TYR A 931 3.55 14.47 -0.30
CA TYR A 931 3.98 14.64 1.09
C TYR A 931 4.96 15.81 1.22
N ASP A 932 4.72 16.68 2.21
CA ASP A 932 5.60 17.80 2.53
C ASP A 932 6.39 17.50 3.81
N ALA A 933 7.62 17.06 3.63
CA ALA A 933 8.52 16.72 4.73
C ALA A 933 8.97 17.96 5.54
N ALA A 934 8.91 19.18 4.98
CA ALA A 934 9.19 20.40 5.75
C ALA A 934 8.07 20.68 6.77
N LEU A 935 6.83 20.34 6.44
CA LEU A 935 5.64 20.48 7.29
C LEU A 935 5.27 19.20 8.09
N GLY A 936 5.83 18.04 7.73
CA GLY A 936 5.48 16.74 8.32
C GLY A 936 4.08 16.22 7.95
N ARG A 937 3.51 16.64 6.80
CA ARG A 937 2.09 16.43 6.45
C ARG A 937 1.85 16.18 4.96
N PHE A 938 0.74 15.52 4.61
CA PHE A 938 0.28 15.41 3.21
C PHE A 938 -0.49 16.65 2.73
N THR A 939 -0.51 16.86 1.42
CA THR A 939 -1.23 17.97 0.74
C THR A 939 -2.70 17.67 0.42
N GLY A 940 -3.20 16.45 0.67
CA GLY A 940 -4.57 16.03 0.40
C GLY A 940 -5.13 15.10 1.48
N VAL A 941 -6.45 14.91 1.50
CA VAL A 941 -7.12 14.00 2.44
C VAL A 941 -6.79 12.55 2.09
N ASP A 942 -6.49 11.75 3.11
CA ASP A 942 -6.19 10.33 3.03
C ASP A 942 -7.39 9.53 2.47
N PRO A 943 -7.25 8.79 1.34
CA PRO A 943 -8.35 7.98 0.80
C PRO A 943 -8.82 6.91 1.80
N SER A 944 -7.89 6.37 2.60
CA SER A 944 -8.19 5.44 3.70
C SER A 944 -8.31 6.14 5.05
N ALA A 945 -8.70 7.43 5.13
CA ALA A 945 -8.84 8.16 6.40
C ALA A 945 -9.68 7.44 7.47
N GLY A 946 -10.67 6.61 7.07
CA GLY A 946 -11.44 5.78 8.00
C GLY A 946 -10.59 4.72 8.73
N SER A 947 -9.41 4.39 8.20
CA SER A 947 -8.36 3.57 8.83
C SER A 947 -7.45 4.36 9.78
N ALA A 948 -7.73 5.65 10.00
CA ALA A 948 -7.10 6.50 10.99
C ALA A 948 -8.14 7.39 11.69
N GLU A 949 -9.30 6.81 12.03
CA GLU A 949 -10.52 7.52 12.47
C GLU A 949 -10.38 8.42 13.71
N SER A 950 -9.35 8.24 14.54
CA SER A 950 -9.02 9.12 15.67
C SER A 950 -7.99 10.22 15.31
N MET A 951 -7.62 10.36 14.04
CA MET A 951 -6.61 11.29 13.54
C MET A 951 -7.12 12.20 12.42
N THR A 952 -6.30 13.20 12.09
CA THR A 952 -6.46 14.09 10.94
C THR A 952 -6.12 13.40 9.62
N GLY A 953 -6.94 13.58 8.58
CA GLY A 953 -6.72 13.01 7.25
C GLY A 953 -5.48 13.52 6.49
N TYR A 954 -4.70 14.44 7.07
CA TYR A 954 -3.44 14.95 6.51
C TYR A 954 -2.20 14.48 7.31
N GLN A 955 -2.38 13.57 8.28
CA GLN A 955 -1.30 12.95 9.07
C GLN A 955 -0.29 12.19 8.19
N TYR A 956 0.95 12.09 8.63
CA TYR A 956 1.95 11.19 8.04
C TYR A 956 2.42 10.16 9.07
N ALA A 957 2.48 8.89 8.69
CA ALA A 957 3.02 7.78 9.49
C ALA A 957 2.46 7.68 10.93
N MET A 958 1.17 8.00 11.15
CA MET A 958 0.53 8.16 12.46
C MET A 958 1.29 9.11 13.41
N ASN A 959 1.91 10.15 12.86
CA ASN A 959 2.85 11.06 13.53
C ASN A 959 3.98 10.31 14.28
N SER A 960 4.31 9.11 13.81
CA SER A 960 5.25 8.17 14.42
C SER A 960 6.31 7.75 13.39
N PRO A 961 7.01 8.70 12.74
CA PRO A 961 7.71 8.49 11.47
C PRO A 961 9.03 7.70 11.60
N MET A 962 9.37 7.20 12.79
CA MET A 962 10.43 6.20 13.01
C MET A 962 9.90 4.76 13.09
N MET A 963 8.58 4.60 13.21
CA MET A 963 7.89 3.30 13.36
C MET A 963 7.09 2.90 12.11
N MET A 964 6.63 3.89 11.35
CA MET A 964 5.79 3.70 10.18
C MET A 964 6.25 4.60 9.03
N ASN A 965 5.89 4.24 7.82
CA ASN A 965 5.96 5.09 6.63
C ASN A 965 4.63 5.01 5.87
N ASP A 966 4.44 5.79 4.80
CA ASP A 966 3.26 5.73 3.93
C ASP A 966 3.69 5.91 2.47
N PRO A 967 4.37 4.92 1.84
CA PRO A 967 5.01 5.09 0.53
C PRO A 967 4.03 5.32 -0.61
N LEU A 968 2.79 4.87 -0.46
CA LEU A 968 1.71 5.04 -1.43
C LEU A 968 0.90 6.31 -1.16
N GLY A 969 0.81 6.78 0.08
CA GLY A 969 0.01 7.95 0.46
C GLY A 969 -1.45 7.63 0.79
N ASP A 970 -1.78 6.37 1.07
CA ASP A 970 -3.11 5.88 1.46
C ASP A 970 -3.15 5.20 2.82
N LYS A 971 -2.01 4.86 3.44
CA LYS A 971 -2.01 4.15 4.72
C LYS A 971 -0.63 4.13 5.37
N ALA A 972 -0.59 4.44 6.67
CA ALA A 972 0.59 4.17 7.48
C ALA A 972 0.86 2.65 7.57
N GLU A 973 2.00 2.21 7.07
CA GLU A 973 2.48 0.83 7.13
C GLU A 973 3.54 0.65 8.21
N PHE A 974 3.46 -0.46 8.94
CA PHE A 974 4.50 -0.92 9.86
C PHE A 974 5.30 -2.01 9.15
N GLN A 975 6.57 -1.76 8.84
CA GLN A 975 7.38 -2.73 8.10
C GLN A 975 7.83 -3.89 9.01
N ASP A 976 7.26 -5.08 8.79
CA ASP A 976 7.58 -6.31 9.52
C ASP A 976 8.84 -6.98 8.95
N TYR A 977 10.00 -6.51 9.42
CA TYR A 977 11.33 -7.06 9.08
C TYR A 977 11.53 -8.54 9.45
N GLY A 978 10.59 -9.17 10.17
CA GLY A 978 10.61 -10.59 10.50
C GLY A 978 10.23 -11.51 9.34
N LYS A 979 9.62 -10.99 8.26
CA LYS A 979 9.17 -11.75 7.09
C LYS A 979 10.00 -11.40 5.85
N ALA A 980 10.25 -12.39 4.99
CA ALA A 980 11.19 -12.30 3.87
C ALA A 980 10.61 -11.60 2.62
N ASP A 981 10.03 -10.41 2.79
CA ASP A 981 9.38 -9.61 1.73
C ASP A 981 10.23 -8.40 1.26
N GLN A 982 11.50 -8.36 1.70
CA GLN A 982 12.46 -7.27 1.46
C GLN A 982 12.93 -7.10 0.00
N LEU A 983 12.23 -7.67 -0.98
CA LEU A 983 12.61 -7.66 -2.40
C LEU A 983 11.50 -7.21 -3.37
N GLY A 984 10.27 -6.96 -2.89
CA GLY A 984 9.21 -6.30 -3.68
C GLY A 984 9.34 -4.78 -3.80
N ASN A 985 10.51 -4.21 -3.51
CA ASN A 985 10.67 -2.76 -3.35
C ASN A 985 10.94 -2.03 -4.68
N THR A 986 9.96 -2.06 -5.58
CA THR A 986 9.66 -0.92 -6.46
C THR A 986 8.23 -0.47 -6.21
N THR A 987 7.96 0.83 -6.33
CA THR A 987 6.62 1.42 -6.10
C THR A 987 5.54 0.95 -7.08
N GLU A 988 5.93 0.20 -8.12
CA GLU A 988 5.04 -0.42 -9.12
C GLU A 988 4.81 -1.92 -8.86
N SER A 989 5.82 -2.63 -8.33
CA SER A 989 5.78 -4.08 -8.08
C SER A 989 4.59 -4.48 -7.21
N ARG A 990 4.27 -3.71 -6.16
CA ARG A 990 3.18 -4.04 -5.24
C ARG A 990 1.77 -4.01 -5.88
N MET A 991 1.59 -3.26 -6.97
CA MET A 991 0.35 -3.30 -7.76
C MET A 991 0.40 -4.41 -8.83
N ASP A 992 1.57 -4.59 -9.46
CA ASP A 992 1.73 -5.53 -10.58
C ASP A 992 1.86 -7.01 -10.13
N ASP A 993 2.46 -7.31 -8.98
CA ASP A 993 2.60 -8.69 -8.47
C ASP A 993 1.30 -9.23 -7.84
N TRP A 994 0.43 -8.35 -7.34
CA TRP A 994 -0.94 -8.70 -6.91
C TRP A 994 -1.81 -9.11 -8.10
N LEU A 995 -1.67 -8.41 -9.23
CA LEU A 995 -2.40 -8.68 -10.47
C LEU A 995 -1.81 -9.83 -11.30
N ASN A 996 -0.48 -9.99 -11.32
CA ASN A 996 0.22 -10.85 -12.28
C ASN A 996 1.02 -11.99 -11.63
N THR A 997 0.49 -12.62 -10.59
CA THR A 997 1.00 -13.92 -10.11
C THR A 997 -0.15 -14.89 -9.80
N ALA A 998 0.04 -16.18 -10.12
CA ALA A 998 -0.87 -17.23 -9.61
C ALA A 998 -0.79 -17.36 -8.08
N ALA A 999 0.31 -16.90 -7.48
CA ALA A 999 0.44 -16.69 -6.05
C ALA A 999 -0.63 -15.70 -5.53
N GLY A 1000 -0.97 -14.63 -6.25
CA GLY A 1000 -2.09 -13.73 -5.94
C GLY A 1000 -3.45 -14.43 -5.89
N VAL A 1001 -3.73 -15.37 -6.80
CA VAL A 1001 -4.99 -16.13 -6.82
C VAL A 1001 -5.05 -17.20 -5.70
N ALA A 1002 -3.90 -17.80 -5.35
CA ALA A 1002 -3.80 -18.68 -4.19
C ALA A 1002 -3.86 -17.90 -2.85
N ALA A 1003 -3.24 -16.72 -2.80
CA ALA A 1003 -3.32 -15.78 -1.70
C ALA A 1003 -4.75 -15.27 -1.53
N ALA A 1004 -5.51 -14.99 -2.59
CA ALA A 1004 -6.93 -14.66 -2.48
C ALA A 1004 -7.78 -15.74 -1.75
N ARG A 1005 -7.25 -16.96 -1.52
CA ARG A 1005 -7.87 -18.00 -0.68
C ARG A 1005 -7.18 -18.25 0.65
N LEU A 1006 -5.85 -18.16 0.75
CA LEU A 1006 -5.13 -18.27 2.04
C LEU A 1006 -5.15 -16.96 2.84
N ASP A 1007 -4.92 -15.85 2.16
CA ASP A 1007 -4.90 -14.48 2.68
C ASP A 1007 -6.30 -13.94 2.97
N ALA A 1008 -7.37 -14.55 2.44
CA ALA A 1008 -8.71 -14.36 2.98
C ALA A 1008 -8.86 -14.83 4.44
N GLN A 1009 -8.01 -15.76 4.90
CA GLN A 1009 -7.89 -16.18 6.31
C GLN A 1009 -6.69 -15.51 7.01
N TYR A 1010 -5.59 -15.22 6.30
CA TYR A 1010 -4.39 -14.60 6.88
C TYR A 1010 -4.51 -13.07 7.02
N GLN A 1011 -5.16 -12.32 6.11
CA GLN A 1011 -5.57 -10.94 6.41
C GLN A 1011 -6.58 -10.88 7.56
N GLN A 1012 -7.41 -11.91 7.77
CA GLN A 1012 -8.26 -11.96 8.96
C GLN A 1012 -7.44 -12.17 10.24
N SER A 1013 -6.31 -12.89 10.23
CA SER A 1013 -5.41 -12.89 11.39
C SER A 1013 -4.62 -11.58 11.50
N LEU A 1014 -4.03 -11.07 10.41
CA LEU A 1014 -3.17 -9.89 10.42
C LEU A 1014 -3.92 -8.56 10.67
N GLN A 1015 -5.12 -8.36 10.13
CA GLN A 1015 -5.94 -7.17 10.47
C GLN A 1015 -6.35 -7.21 11.95
N ASN A 1016 -6.75 -8.37 12.48
CA ASN A 1016 -7.04 -8.51 13.92
C ASN A 1016 -5.77 -8.43 14.79
N GLN A 1017 -4.57 -8.65 14.25
CA GLN A 1017 -3.30 -8.56 14.99
C GLN A 1017 -2.72 -7.13 14.98
N TYR A 1018 -2.55 -6.50 13.83
CA TYR A 1018 -1.90 -5.18 13.72
C TYR A 1018 -2.80 -4.00 14.08
N TRP A 1019 -4.13 -4.17 14.15
CA TRP A 1019 -5.02 -3.21 14.81
C TRP A 1019 -5.17 -3.46 16.32
N SER A 1020 -4.68 -4.59 16.85
CA SER A 1020 -4.63 -4.87 18.30
C SER A 1020 -3.46 -4.18 19.02
N GLY A 1021 -2.93 -3.08 18.45
CA GLY A 1021 -2.27 -2.03 19.23
C GLY A 1021 -3.12 -1.69 20.46
N VAL A 1022 -4.46 -1.67 20.28
CA VAL A 1022 -5.41 -1.81 21.38
C VAL A 1022 -6.55 -2.78 21.04
N PHE A 1023 -6.88 -3.65 22.01
CA PHE A 1023 -7.94 -4.66 22.04
C PHE A 1023 -7.77 -5.90 21.15
N LEU A 1024 -7.80 -7.05 21.83
CA LEU A 1024 -7.86 -8.39 21.24
C LEU A 1024 -9.33 -8.77 21.02
N LYS A 1025 -9.64 -9.43 19.90
CA LYS A 1025 -10.87 -10.25 19.81
C LYS A 1025 -10.65 -11.60 20.49
N VAL A 1026 -11.75 -12.16 20.99
CA VAL A 1026 -11.80 -13.55 21.46
C VAL A 1026 -12.44 -14.38 20.34
N ASP A 1027 -11.63 -15.21 19.66
CA ASP A 1027 -12.15 -16.24 18.78
C ASP A 1027 -12.72 -17.40 19.63
N ASN A 1028 -13.96 -17.80 19.33
CA ASN A 1028 -14.67 -18.88 20.01
C ASN A 1028 -14.63 -20.16 19.15
N PRO A 1029 -13.80 -21.17 19.47
CA PRO A 1029 -13.53 -22.30 18.59
C PRO A 1029 -14.58 -23.42 18.71
N LEU A 1030 -15.83 -23.16 18.28
CA LEU A 1030 -16.90 -24.16 18.22
C LEU A 1030 -17.58 -24.24 16.84
N GLY A 1031 -16.78 -24.58 15.83
CA GLY A 1031 -17.24 -25.02 14.51
C GLY A 1031 -17.28 -26.55 14.40
N SER A 1032 -18.11 -27.24 15.20
CA SER A 1032 -18.28 -28.69 15.12
C SER A 1032 -19.74 -29.12 14.97
N THR A 1033 -20.00 -30.03 14.03
CA THR A 1033 -21.32 -30.58 13.74
C THR A 1033 -21.75 -31.60 14.80
N GLY A 1034 -22.42 -31.12 15.84
CA GLY A 1034 -22.90 -31.93 16.95
C GLY A 1034 -24.04 -32.88 16.57
N VAL A 1035 -23.71 -34.08 16.10
CA VAL A 1035 -24.63 -35.23 16.16
C VAL A 1035 -24.73 -35.66 17.62
N HIS A 1036 -25.94 -35.60 18.19
CA HIS A 1036 -26.18 -35.97 19.59
C HIS A 1036 -25.96 -37.47 19.84
N TYR A 1037 -25.07 -37.79 20.78
CA TYR A 1037 -25.05 -39.08 21.48
C TYR A 1037 -25.01 -38.81 22.99
N THR A 1038 -26.08 -39.20 23.69
CA THR A 1038 -26.09 -39.26 25.16
C THR A 1038 -25.38 -40.53 25.64
N TYR A 1039 -24.49 -40.39 26.61
CA TYR A 1039 -23.87 -41.51 27.32
C TYR A 1039 -24.27 -41.50 28.79
N ASP A 1040 -24.54 -42.69 29.32
CA ASP A 1040 -24.76 -42.92 30.75
C ASP A 1040 -23.74 -43.95 31.28
N ASN A 1041 -23.29 -43.75 32.53
CA ASN A 1041 -22.54 -44.70 33.35
C ASN A 1041 -21.38 -45.53 32.72
N GLY A 1042 -20.42 -44.84 32.08
CA GLY A 1042 -18.99 -45.08 32.36
C GLY A 1042 -18.36 -46.45 32.05
N GLN A 1043 -18.78 -47.14 30.99
CA GLN A 1043 -18.12 -48.37 30.49
C GLN A 1043 -17.81 -48.27 29.00
N ILE A 1044 -16.59 -48.65 28.58
CA ILE A 1044 -16.27 -48.96 27.18
C ILE A 1044 -16.34 -50.48 27.04
N VAL A 1045 -17.31 -50.97 26.27
CA VAL A 1045 -17.38 -52.38 25.84
C VAL A 1045 -17.25 -52.40 24.32
N SER A 1046 -16.31 -53.21 23.81
CA SER A 1046 -16.10 -53.38 22.37
C SER A 1046 -16.86 -54.59 21.84
N GLN A 1047 -17.39 -54.48 20.61
CA GLN A 1047 -17.34 -55.55 19.61
C GLN A 1047 -17.80 -55.08 18.21
N MET A 1048 -17.13 -55.61 17.19
CA MET A 1048 -17.63 -55.75 15.81
C MET A 1048 -18.43 -57.08 15.73
N PRO A 1049 -18.98 -57.57 14.58
CA PRO A 1049 -18.99 -57.02 13.21
C PRO A 1049 -20.34 -57.22 12.43
N ASN A 1050 -20.30 -56.93 11.12
CA ASN A 1050 -21.06 -57.58 10.01
C ASN A 1050 -22.58 -57.88 10.11
N GLY A 1051 -23.38 -57.16 9.30
CA GLY A 1051 -23.72 -57.63 7.94
C GLY A 1051 -25.13 -58.19 7.62
N PHE A 1052 -25.66 -57.79 6.46
CA PHE A 1052 -26.89 -58.26 5.76
C PHE A 1052 -28.23 -57.92 6.49
N VAL A 1053 -29.43 -57.83 5.86
CA VAL A 1053 -30.04 -58.59 4.75
C VAL A 1053 -31.05 -57.74 3.92
N ASN A 1054 -30.80 -57.64 2.60
CA ASN A 1054 -31.74 -57.71 1.42
C ASN A 1054 -33.07 -56.89 1.27
N ASN A 1055 -33.34 -56.49 0.00
CA ASN A 1055 -34.66 -56.35 -0.69
C ASN A 1055 -35.66 -55.25 -0.23
N SER A 1056 -36.47 -54.58 -1.08
CA SER A 1056 -36.93 -54.84 -2.47
C SER A 1056 -37.48 -53.56 -3.18
N TYR A 1057 -37.63 -53.59 -4.53
CA TYR A 1057 -38.60 -52.92 -5.46
C TYR A 1057 -39.41 -51.67 -4.99
N SER A 1058 -39.73 -50.65 -5.81
CA SER A 1058 -39.81 -50.44 -7.29
C SER A 1058 -39.60 -48.94 -7.61
N GLN A 1059 -39.08 -48.44 -8.75
CA GLN A 1059 -39.27 -48.69 -10.20
C GLN A 1059 -40.54 -48.04 -10.82
N LEU A 1060 -40.34 -47.31 -11.95
CA LEU A 1060 -41.33 -46.73 -12.90
C LEU A 1060 -42.13 -45.48 -12.42
N ASP A 1061 -42.35 -44.42 -13.23
CA ASP A 1061 -41.67 -44.05 -14.50
C ASP A 1061 -41.83 -42.57 -14.92
N HIS A 1062 -41.08 -42.20 -15.97
CA HIS A 1062 -41.22 -41.04 -16.87
C HIS A 1062 -42.43 -40.07 -16.74
N ILE A 1063 -42.13 -38.77 -16.68
CA ILE A 1063 -42.32 -37.89 -17.85
C ILE A 1063 -41.03 -37.10 -18.07
N ILE A 1064 -40.60 -36.98 -19.34
CA ILE A 1064 -39.62 -35.99 -19.81
C ILE A 1064 -40.36 -35.11 -20.81
N GLU A 1065 -40.31 -33.79 -20.61
CA GLU A 1065 -40.50 -32.82 -21.69
C GLU A 1065 -39.19 -32.09 -21.95
N SER A 1066 -38.92 -31.80 -23.22
CA SER A 1066 -37.63 -31.36 -23.72
C SER A 1066 -37.47 -29.85 -23.75
N TYR A 1067 -36.23 -29.37 -23.64
CA TYR A 1067 -35.79 -28.17 -24.35
C TYR A 1067 -34.64 -28.53 -25.29
N ASP A 1068 -34.60 -27.88 -26.45
CA ASP A 1068 -33.88 -28.35 -27.65
C ASP A 1068 -32.59 -27.55 -27.89
N ASP A 1069 -31.43 -28.21 -27.89
CA ASP A 1069 -30.13 -27.64 -28.30
C ASP A 1069 -29.92 -27.84 -29.81
N GLY A 1070 -30.80 -27.23 -30.59
CA GLY A 1070 -30.95 -27.47 -32.03
C GLY A 1070 -29.65 -27.38 -32.85
N LEU A 1071 -29.20 -28.53 -33.36
CA LEU A 1071 -28.10 -28.74 -34.32
C LEU A 1071 -26.68 -28.53 -33.73
N GLY A 1072 -25.89 -29.55 -33.38
CA GLY A 1072 -26.14 -31.00 -33.33
C GLY A 1072 -25.26 -31.82 -34.28
N ARG A 1073 -24.21 -32.47 -33.72
CA ARG A 1073 -23.69 -33.80 -34.14
C ARG A 1073 -22.58 -34.31 -33.20
N ARG A 1074 -22.64 -35.61 -32.89
CA ARG A 1074 -21.52 -36.38 -32.32
C ARG A 1074 -20.51 -36.72 -33.42
N PHE A 1075 -19.22 -36.82 -33.07
CA PHE A 1075 -18.27 -37.86 -33.53
C PHE A 1075 -17.18 -37.93 -32.44
N GLU A 1076 -17.08 -39.03 -31.69
CA GLU A 1076 -16.27 -40.24 -31.97
C GLU A 1076 -14.75 -40.01 -31.84
N VAL A 1077 -14.12 -40.90 -31.09
CA VAL A 1077 -12.66 -41.01 -30.97
C VAL A 1077 -12.24 -42.17 -31.85
N ASP A 1078 -11.44 -41.93 -32.89
CA ASP A 1078 -10.57 -42.98 -33.42
C ASP A 1078 -9.32 -42.43 -34.14
N HIS A 1079 -8.51 -43.37 -34.63
CA HIS A 1079 -7.07 -43.29 -34.83
C HIS A 1079 -6.58 -43.01 -36.27
N LEU A 1080 -5.25 -42.80 -36.39
CA LEU A 1080 -4.35 -43.14 -37.53
C LEU A 1080 -4.24 -42.20 -38.77
N LEU A 1081 -3.03 -41.61 -38.88
CA LEU A 1081 -2.02 -41.75 -39.96
C LEU A 1081 -2.24 -41.38 -41.45
N GLU A 1082 -1.09 -40.99 -42.04
CA GLU A 1082 -0.59 -41.17 -43.43
C GLU A 1082 -0.95 -40.23 -44.62
N THR A 1083 0.01 -39.32 -44.90
CA THR A 1083 0.86 -39.19 -46.13
C THR A 1083 0.34 -38.93 -47.57
N GLN A 1084 1.08 -38.02 -48.25
CA GLN A 1084 1.36 -37.88 -49.71
C GLN A 1084 0.28 -37.26 -50.65
N VAL A 1085 0.55 -36.14 -51.36
CA VAL A 1085 1.34 -35.93 -52.63
C VAL A 1085 0.55 -36.40 -53.88
N THR A 1086 0.25 -35.59 -54.92
CA THR A 1086 1.19 -35.14 -55.99
C THR A 1086 0.60 -34.07 -56.94
N GLY A 1087 1.43 -33.11 -57.41
CA GLY A 1087 1.49 -32.62 -58.83
C GLY A 1087 0.38 -31.71 -59.42
N ILE A 1088 0.51 -31.16 -60.66
CA ILE A 1088 1.66 -31.12 -61.60
C ILE A 1088 1.51 -30.00 -62.69
N VAL A 1089 2.48 -29.06 -62.76
CA VAL A 1089 3.21 -28.54 -63.97
C VAL A 1089 2.55 -27.57 -65.00
N ILE A 1090 3.43 -26.96 -65.84
CA ILE A 1090 3.25 -25.96 -66.95
C ILE A 1090 3.20 -24.50 -66.45
N ASN A 1091 4.25 -23.66 -66.42
CA ASN A 1091 5.54 -23.52 -67.12
C ASN A 1091 5.51 -23.00 -68.58
N THR A 1092 6.05 -21.78 -68.81
CA THR A 1092 7.10 -21.46 -69.81
C THR A 1092 7.60 -20.00 -69.72
N ASP A 1093 8.92 -19.80 -69.60
CA ASP A 1093 9.81 -18.95 -70.44
C ASP A 1093 9.55 -17.41 -70.64
N ASN A 1094 10.55 -16.53 -70.88
CA ASN A 1094 11.99 -16.72 -71.12
C ASN A 1094 12.88 -15.45 -70.86
N GLN A 1095 14.21 -15.65 -70.80
CA GLN A 1095 15.34 -14.70 -70.92
C GLN A 1095 15.46 -13.53 -69.89
N GLY A 1096 16.63 -13.26 -69.28
CA GLY A 1096 17.86 -14.06 -69.19
C GLY A 1096 19.14 -13.25 -68.90
N LYS A 1097 20.19 -13.96 -68.40
CA LYS A 1097 21.63 -13.59 -68.38
C LYS A 1097 22.09 -12.50 -67.39
N ASN A 1098 23.27 -12.56 -66.76
CA ASN A 1098 24.31 -13.61 -66.70
C ASN A 1098 25.14 -13.56 -65.39
N GLU A 1099 25.54 -14.74 -64.90
CA GLU A 1099 26.84 -15.14 -64.27
C GLU A 1099 27.71 -14.13 -63.47
N GLY A 1100 28.21 -14.51 -62.28
CA GLY A 1100 29.34 -13.77 -61.64
C GLY A 1100 29.67 -14.05 -60.16
N SER A 1101 30.43 -15.11 -59.89
CA SER A 1101 31.32 -15.34 -58.71
C SER A 1101 32.40 -14.24 -58.50
N SER A 1102 33.14 -14.10 -57.38
CA SER A 1102 33.14 -14.59 -55.98
C SER A 1102 34.35 -13.98 -55.20
N GLN A 1103 34.43 -14.17 -53.86
CA GLN A 1103 35.64 -14.01 -52.99
C GLN A 1103 36.28 -12.59 -52.85
N GLY A 1104 37.11 -12.38 -51.79
CA GLY A 1104 38.25 -11.43 -51.88
C GLY A 1104 38.37 -10.19 -50.96
N THR A 1105 38.65 -10.39 -49.66
CA THR A 1105 39.70 -9.69 -48.87
C THR A 1105 40.16 -8.22 -49.13
N SER A 1106 39.92 -7.36 -48.12
CA SER A 1106 40.94 -6.60 -47.31
C SER A 1106 41.69 -5.30 -47.75
N LEU A 1107 41.83 -4.40 -46.76
CA LEU A 1107 43.02 -3.61 -46.32
C LEU A 1107 43.45 -2.26 -46.99
N PHE A 1108 43.59 -1.22 -46.14
CA PHE A 1108 44.25 0.11 -46.32
C PHE A 1108 43.79 0.99 -47.52
N GLY A 1109 43.99 2.31 -47.60
CA GLY A 1109 44.55 3.43 -46.80
C GLY A 1109 44.14 4.76 -47.52
N THR A 1110 44.42 6.01 -47.12
CA THR A 1110 45.50 6.64 -46.33
C THR A 1110 45.07 8.02 -45.75
N THR A 1111 45.96 8.67 -44.97
CA THR A 1111 46.00 10.12 -44.61
C THR A 1111 46.08 11.04 -45.85
N PHE A 1112 45.98 12.39 -45.80
CA PHE A 1112 46.46 13.44 -44.86
C PHE A 1112 45.46 14.64 -44.78
N LEU A 1113 45.61 15.77 -44.05
CA LEU A 1113 46.73 16.49 -43.39
C LEU A 1113 46.34 17.05 -41.99
N ASP A 1114 47.33 17.56 -41.27
CA ASP A 1114 47.28 18.26 -39.96
C ASP A 1114 47.97 19.64 -40.08
N GLU A 1115 47.58 20.64 -39.27
CA GLU A 1115 48.40 21.85 -39.04
C GLU A 1115 48.09 22.61 -37.72
N ASN A 1116 48.70 22.17 -36.62
CA ASN A 1116 49.35 22.93 -35.53
C ASN A 1116 48.98 24.41 -35.23
N ALA A 1117 48.73 24.73 -33.93
CA ALA A 1117 49.65 25.54 -33.08
C ALA A 1117 49.11 25.86 -31.65
N THR A 1118 50.03 26.10 -30.70
CA THR A 1118 49.83 26.55 -29.29
C THR A 1118 50.65 27.86 -29.06
N PRO A 1119 50.95 28.43 -27.85
CA PRO A 1119 50.57 28.14 -26.44
C PRO A 1119 50.28 29.38 -25.51
N SER A 1120 50.12 29.14 -24.19
CA SER A 1120 50.22 30.09 -23.02
C SER A 1120 49.25 31.30 -22.93
N GLY A 1121 49.04 31.97 -21.78
CA GLY A 1121 49.42 31.67 -20.39
C GLY A 1121 49.44 32.92 -19.46
N ASN A 1122 49.28 32.68 -18.14
CA ASN A 1122 49.47 33.60 -16.99
C ASN A 1122 48.41 34.67 -16.61
N SER A 1123 48.59 35.12 -15.37
CA SER A 1123 47.83 36.04 -14.49
C SER A 1123 47.83 37.52 -14.96
N ASP A 1124 47.18 38.51 -14.32
CA ASP A 1124 46.99 38.73 -12.87
C ASP A 1124 45.82 39.69 -12.49
N SER A 1125 45.73 40.03 -11.21
CA SER A 1125 44.67 40.78 -10.52
C SER A 1125 45.06 42.25 -10.22
N PHE A 1126 44.08 43.13 -9.83
CA PHE A 1126 44.11 44.03 -8.64
C PHE A 1126 43.06 45.20 -8.61
N ILE A 1127 42.28 45.27 -7.53
CA ILE A 1127 41.81 46.42 -6.70
C ILE A 1127 41.26 47.75 -7.29
N GLY A 1128 40.04 48.12 -6.83
CA GLY A 1128 39.67 49.48 -6.33
C GLY A 1128 38.88 50.43 -7.25
N ARG A 1129 38.10 51.43 -6.77
CA ARG A 1129 37.74 51.89 -5.40
C ARG A 1129 36.36 52.62 -5.33
N ASN A 1130 35.77 52.59 -4.14
CA ASN A 1130 34.84 53.49 -3.38
C ASN A 1130 34.17 54.77 -3.95
N VAL A 1131 33.10 55.18 -3.21
CA VAL A 1131 32.36 56.49 -3.05
C VAL A 1131 30.95 56.47 -3.69
N LEU A 1132 29.82 56.88 -3.08
CA LEU A 1132 29.42 57.51 -1.78
C LEU A 1132 28.10 56.82 -1.27
N GLU A 1133 27.76 56.64 0.02
CA GLU A 1133 27.08 57.55 0.98
C GLU A 1133 25.95 58.48 0.41
N LEU A 1134 24.80 58.77 1.07
CA LEU A 1134 24.42 58.74 2.51
C LEU A 1134 22.87 58.60 2.77
N LYS A 1135 22.51 57.98 3.92
CA LYS A 1135 21.27 57.91 4.76
C LYS A 1135 19.94 58.62 4.36
N THR A 1136 18.75 57.96 4.41
CA THR A 1136 17.78 57.75 5.57
C THR A 1136 16.91 59.00 5.89
N ILE A 1137 15.57 58.95 6.06
CA ILE A 1137 14.75 58.58 7.26
C ILE A 1137 13.25 58.36 6.89
N GLN A 1138 12.48 57.66 7.75
CA GLN A 1138 11.04 57.31 7.61
C GLN A 1138 10.05 58.37 8.15
N TYR A 1139 8.75 58.25 7.82
CA TYR A 1139 7.56 58.17 8.74
C TYR A 1139 6.28 58.27 7.87
N SER A 1140 5.42 57.24 7.77
CA SER A 1140 4.29 56.89 8.65
C SER A 1140 3.10 57.86 8.64
N GLY A 1141 1.93 57.38 8.19
CA GLY A 1141 0.63 58.04 8.33
C GLY A 1141 -0.54 57.14 7.90
N ARG A 1142 -1.65 57.14 8.64
CA ARG A 1142 -2.93 56.46 8.33
C ARG A 1142 -4.06 57.49 8.43
N VAL A 1143 -5.20 57.27 7.76
CA VAL A 1143 -6.58 57.22 8.33
C VAL A 1143 -7.65 57.16 7.20
N TYR A 1144 -8.85 56.69 7.57
CA TYR A 1144 -10.05 56.43 6.75
C TYR A 1144 -10.95 57.66 6.50
N ASP A 1145 -11.74 57.62 5.43
CA ASP A 1145 -13.23 57.49 5.45
C ASP A 1145 -13.65 56.91 4.07
N LYS A 1146 -14.60 56.00 3.85
CA LYS A 1146 -15.97 55.73 4.38
C LYS A 1146 -17.04 56.72 3.87
N ASN A 1147 -17.91 56.18 3.00
CA ASN A 1147 -19.13 56.78 2.43
C ASN A 1147 -18.96 57.93 1.40
N LYS A 1148 -19.74 57.81 0.32
CA LYS A 1148 -19.92 58.75 -0.81
C LYS A 1148 -18.70 58.87 -1.72
N GLY A 1149 -18.95 59.11 -3.01
CA GLY A 1149 -17.90 59.24 -4.02
C GLY A 1149 -18.13 60.42 -4.96
N VAL A 1150 -17.15 60.63 -5.84
CA VAL A 1150 -17.21 61.43 -7.08
C VAL A 1150 -17.60 62.90 -6.95
N LEU A 1151 -16.61 63.78 -7.16
CA LEU A 1151 -16.72 64.73 -8.29
C LEU A 1151 -15.34 65.13 -8.83
N ASN A 1152 -15.25 65.26 -10.16
CA ASN A 1152 -14.07 65.73 -10.89
C ASN A 1152 -14.11 67.26 -11.04
N LEU A 1153 -12.97 67.87 -11.39
CA LEU A 1153 -12.94 69.16 -12.09
C LEU A 1153 -12.08 69.07 -13.35
N ASN A 1154 -12.73 69.26 -14.51
CA ASN A 1154 -12.07 69.43 -15.80
C ASN A 1154 -11.65 70.89 -16.01
N LEU A 1155 -10.65 71.11 -16.86
CA LEU A 1155 -10.40 72.40 -17.50
C LEU A 1155 -10.33 72.18 -19.03
N THR A 1156 -11.05 73.03 -19.77
CA THR A 1156 -11.19 72.94 -21.22
C THR A 1156 -10.79 74.27 -21.88
N ARG A 1157 -10.13 74.21 -23.03
CA ARG A 1157 -9.88 75.38 -23.90
C ARG A 1157 -10.47 75.14 -25.30
N ARG A 1158 -10.65 76.21 -26.10
CA ARG A 1158 -11.73 76.30 -27.10
C ARG A 1158 -11.25 76.77 -28.49
N ASN A 1159 -11.98 76.34 -29.53
CA ASN A 1159 -11.96 76.77 -30.94
C ASN A 1159 -10.68 76.47 -31.78
N GLY A 1160 -10.86 75.77 -32.91
CA GLY A 1160 -9.83 75.56 -33.95
C GLY A 1160 -10.13 74.40 -34.89
N SER A 1161 -10.95 74.62 -35.92
CA SER A 1161 -11.43 73.61 -36.89
C SER A 1161 -10.32 72.86 -37.65
N PHE A 1162 -10.41 71.52 -37.74
CA PHE A 1162 -10.75 70.80 -38.99
C PHE A 1162 -11.07 69.31 -38.74
N ASP A 1163 -12.19 68.84 -39.30
CA ASP A 1163 -12.51 67.45 -39.68
C ASP A 1163 -11.77 67.09 -41.02
N PRO A 1164 -11.92 65.92 -41.67
CA PRO A 1164 -12.74 64.73 -41.38
C PRO A 1164 -11.87 63.45 -41.25
N ASP A 1165 -12.33 62.20 -41.19
CA ASP A 1165 -13.65 61.54 -41.29
C ASP A 1165 -13.78 60.52 -40.12
N VAL A 1166 -14.91 60.44 -39.39
CA VAL A 1166 -16.08 59.56 -39.65
C VAL A 1166 -15.70 58.05 -39.64
N SER A 1167 -16.32 57.16 -38.84
CA SER A 1167 -17.71 57.10 -38.33
C SER A 1167 -17.86 56.49 -36.93
N ILE A 1168 -19.07 56.65 -36.36
CA ILE A 1168 -19.58 56.01 -35.13
C ILE A 1168 -20.63 54.94 -35.51
N ASN A 1169 -20.96 54.05 -34.55
CA ASN A 1169 -22.06 53.06 -34.49
C ASN A 1169 -21.81 51.63 -34.98
N VAL A 1170 -21.63 50.77 -33.98
CA VAL A 1170 -22.41 49.54 -33.73
C VAL A 1170 -23.53 49.22 -34.75
N GLY A 1171 -23.31 48.16 -35.53
CA GLY A 1171 -24.32 47.35 -36.25
C GLY A 1171 -23.65 46.00 -36.56
N GLN A 1172 -24.14 44.87 -36.03
CA GLN A 1172 -25.27 44.04 -36.51
C GLN A 1172 -24.93 43.13 -37.71
N PHE A 1173 -25.61 41.97 -37.76
CA PHE A 1173 -25.49 40.86 -38.73
C PHE A 1173 -24.16 40.07 -38.65
N ALA A 1174 -24.10 38.78 -38.29
CA ALA A 1174 -25.07 37.68 -38.14
C ALA A 1174 -25.73 37.18 -39.44
N TYR A 1175 -25.60 35.86 -39.70
CA TYR A 1175 -26.48 34.88 -40.40
C TYR A 1175 -25.68 33.56 -40.50
N GLY A 1176 -26.21 32.34 -40.49
CA GLY A 1176 -27.55 31.74 -40.33
C GLY A 1176 -27.38 30.20 -40.37
N VAL A 1177 -28.35 29.28 -40.49
CA VAL A 1177 -29.82 29.25 -40.64
C VAL A 1177 -30.25 27.84 -40.12
N GLY A 1178 -31.41 27.57 -39.50
CA GLY A 1178 -32.50 28.45 -39.04
C GLY A 1178 -33.84 27.69 -38.88
N ILE A 1179 -34.89 28.45 -38.48
CA ILE A 1179 -36.35 28.30 -38.72
C ILE A 1179 -37.08 26.93 -38.60
N GLY A 1180 -38.25 26.84 -37.93
CA GLY A 1180 -38.90 27.83 -37.05
C GLY A 1180 -40.44 27.70 -36.89
N SER A 1181 -41.01 28.67 -36.13
CA SER A 1181 -42.37 29.28 -36.29
C SER A 1181 -43.62 28.40 -35.99
N ASN A 1182 -44.68 28.82 -35.26
CA ASN A 1182 -45.41 30.11 -35.25
C ASN A 1182 -46.31 30.38 -34.00
N TYR A 1183 -46.43 31.66 -33.62
CA TYR A 1183 -47.57 32.45 -33.05
C TYR A 1183 -48.70 31.92 -32.11
N MET A 1184 -48.75 32.53 -30.91
CA MET A 1184 -49.83 33.34 -30.27
C MET A 1184 -51.34 32.99 -30.32
N SER A 1185 -52.01 33.14 -29.16
CA SER A 1185 -53.38 33.69 -28.99
C SER A 1185 -53.57 34.35 -27.60
N ILE A 1186 -54.73 34.94 -27.28
CA ILE A 1186 -54.96 35.93 -26.19
C ILE A 1186 -56.18 35.62 -25.27
N GLY A 1187 -56.09 36.00 -23.99
CA GLY A 1187 -57.20 36.19 -23.02
C GLY A 1187 -57.31 35.11 -21.92
N GLY A 1188 -57.83 35.36 -20.70
CA GLY A 1188 -58.28 36.61 -20.04
C GLY A 1188 -59.08 36.31 -18.73
N TYR A 1189 -59.20 37.28 -17.80
CA TYR A 1189 -59.84 37.18 -16.46
C TYR A 1189 -59.06 36.29 -15.42
N THR A 1190 -58.87 36.53 -14.11
CA THR A 1190 -59.54 37.24 -12.97
C THR A 1190 -60.85 36.58 -12.52
N ILE A 1191 -61.22 36.29 -11.25
CA ILE A 1191 -60.83 36.62 -9.85
C ILE A 1191 -61.19 35.36 -8.97
N ASP A 1192 -60.98 35.16 -7.65
CA ASP A 1192 -60.36 35.90 -6.51
C ASP A 1192 -60.01 34.91 -5.33
N SER A 1193 -59.31 35.42 -4.30
CA SER A 1193 -59.17 34.91 -2.91
C SER A 1193 -58.38 33.59 -2.66
N GLY A 1194 -57.73 33.38 -1.49
CA GLY A 1194 -57.45 34.33 -0.41
C GLY A 1194 -57.79 33.89 1.02
N ILE A 1195 -57.33 32.72 1.49
CA ILE A 1195 -57.43 32.33 2.91
C ILE A 1195 -56.07 31.86 3.43
N SER A 1196 -55.72 32.31 4.64
CA SER A 1196 -54.61 31.81 5.45
C SER A 1196 -55.13 31.54 6.86
N LEU A 1197 -54.77 30.40 7.44
CA LEU A 1197 -54.88 30.13 8.87
C LEU A 1197 -53.62 29.42 9.37
N LYS A 1198 -53.44 29.46 10.68
CA LYS A 1198 -52.15 29.39 11.34
C LYS A 1198 -52.22 28.48 12.57
N ASP A 1199 -51.04 28.17 13.10
CA ASP A 1199 -50.79 27.50 14.38
C ASP A 1199 -51.25 26.02 14.43
N GLY A 1200 -50.75 25.27 15.40
CA GLY A 1200 -51.02 23.83 15.59
C GLY A 1200 -50.73 23.41 17.03
N VAL A 1201 -50.88 22.12 17.37
CA VAL A 1201 -50.32 21.52 18.61
C VAL A 1201 -50.37 19.98 18.58
N THR A 1202 -49.59 19.38 19.48
CA THR A 1202 -49.13 17.98 19.64
C THR A 1202 -50.20 16.87 19.81
N PHE A 1203 -49.76 15.63 19.57
CA PHE A 1203 -50.40 14.32 19.72
C PHE A 1203 -51.08 13.97 21.07
N GLY A 1204 -52.00 12.99 21.04
CA GLY A 1204 -52.30 12.10 22.18
C GLY A 1204 -53.40 11.05 21.91
N GLY A 1205 -53.21 9.82 22.41
CA GLY A 1205 -54.27 8.79 22.54
C GLY A 1205 -54.17 7.55 21.63
N ASN A 1206 -54.46 6.36 22.19
CA ASN A 1206 -54.46 5.06 21.49
C ASN A 1206 -55.84 4.38 21.50
N TYR A 1207 -56.15 3.69 20.39
CA TYR A 1207 -57.04 2.53 20.17
C TYR A 1207 -58.14 2.13 21.17
N VAL A 1208 -59.35 1.92 20.63
CA VAL A 1208 -60.19 0.71 20.85
C VAL A 1208 -60.90 0.37 19.52
N ASP A 1209 -61.10 -0.92 19.19
CA ASP A 1209 -61.94 -1.34 18.05
C ASP A 1209 -63.29 -1.98 18.48
N LYS A 1210 -64.14 -2.32 17.51
CA LYS A 1210 -65.59 -2.46 17.72
C LYS A 1210 -66.07 -3.66 18.55
N ASN A 1211 -65.20 -4.63 18.89
CA ASN A 1211 -65.65 -5.90 19.49
C ASN A 1211 -65.34 -6.10 20.98
N ASN A 1212 -64.62 -5.16 21.61
CA ASN A 1212 -64.65 -4.84 23.06
C ASN A 1212 -64.76 -6.00 24.08
N HIS A 1213 -63.94 -7.05 23.97
CA HIS A 1213 -63.71 -8.03 25.05
C HIS A 1213 -62.20 -8.30 25.25
N ILE A 1214 -61.82 -8.58 26.49
CA ILE A 1214 -60.42 -8.71 26.96
C ILE A 1214 -60.28 -10.04 27.74
N GLN A 1215 -59.04 -10.54 27.79
CA GLN A 1215 -58.55 -11.86 28.25
C GLN A 1215 -58.49 -12.92 27.14
N GLY A 1216 -57.42 -13.69 26.99
CA GLY A 1216 -56.14 -13.62 27.73
C GLY A 1216 -55.40 -14.97 27.72
N MET A 1217 -54.47 -15.16 26.78
CA MET A 1217 -53.67 -16.38 26.68
C MET A 1217 -52.23 -16.05 26.30
N GLU A 1218 -51.29 -16.76 26.94
CA GLU A 1218 -49.87 -16.70 26.64
C GLU A 1218 -49.54 -17.50 25.38
N PHE A 1219 -48.58 -17.01 24.58
CA PHE A 1219 -47.87 -17.84 23.61
C PHE A 1219 -46.36 -17.66 23.77
N SER A 1220 -45.71 -18.68 24.32
CA SER A 1220 -44.25 -18.75 24.40
C SER A 1220 -43.67 -19.01 23.01
N ILE A 1221 -42.83 -18.10 22.51
CA ILE A 1221 -42.06 -18.28 21.27
C ILE A 1221 -40.58 -18.40 21.66
N ASN A 1222 -39.97 -19.51 21.24
CA ASN A 1222 -38.65 -19.93 21.67
C ASN A 1222 -37.54 -19.18 20.88
N PRO A 1223 -36.68 -18.37 21.52
CA PRO A 1223 -35.80 -17.42 20.82
C PRO A 1223 -34.48 -18.05 20.33
N TYR A 1224 -34.53 -18.79 19.22
CA TYR A 1224 -33.31 -19.28 18.56
C TYR A 1224 -32.73 -18.26 17.57
N LYS A 1225 -31.70 -17.54 18.04
CA LYS A 1225 -30.59 -16.94 17.29
C LYS A 1225 -30.83 -16.64 15.79
N ILE A 1226 -31.47 -15.52 15.50
CA ILE A 1226 -31.08 -14.74 14.31
C ILE A 1226 -29.83 -13.95 14.71
N ALA A 1227 -28.66 -14.42 14.30
CA ALA A 1227 -27.43 -13.65 14.48
C ALA A 1227 -27.46 -12.42 13.57
N PRO A 1228 -27.12 -11.21 14.06
CA PRO A 1228 -26.96 -10.06 13.19
C PRO A 1228 -25.80 -10.34 12.22
N VAL A 1229 -26.06 -10.24 10.92
CA VAL A 1229 -25.00 -10.26 9.92
C VAL A 1229 -24.18 -8.98 10.11
N MET A 1230 -23.03 -9.11 10.75
CA MET A 1230 -21.99 -8.09 10.77
C MET A 1230 -21.58 -7.83 9.31
N VAL A 1231 -22.10 -6.76 8.71
CA VAL A 1231 -21.66 -6.26 7.41
C VAL A 1231 -20.29 -5.61 7.61
N GLY A 1232 -19.25 -6.44 7.74
CA GLY A 1232 -17.87 -6.01 7.55
C GLY A 1232 -17.75 -5.49 6.12
N ILE A 1233 -17.31 -4.23 5.98
CA ILE A 1233 -17.33 -3.53 4.69
C ILE A 1233 -16.31 -4.21 3.76
N ALA A 1234 -16.84 -4.91 2.75
CA ALA A 1234 -16.06 -5.75 1.85
C ALA A 1234 -15.32 -4.94 0.77
N TYR A 1235 -14.28 -4.21 1.17
CA TYR A 1235 -13.32 -3.59 0.26
C TYR A 1235 -12.37 -4.61 -0.43
N ALA A 1236 -12.49 -5.91 -0.13
CA ALA A 1236 -11.49 -6.93 -0.46
C ALA A 1236 -11.68 -7.66 -1.81
N THR A 1237 -12.68 -7.31 -2.63
CA THR A 1237 -12.99 -8.04 -3.89
C THR A 1237 -13.25 -7.14 -5.10
N TRP A 1238 -12.90 -5.86 -5.04
CA TRP A 1238 -12.80 -5.01 -6.23
C TRP A 1238 -11.36 -5.07 -6.76
N PRO A 1239 -11.12 -5.45 -8.02
CA PRO A 1239 -9.78 -5.43 -8.57
C PRO A 1239 -9.30 -3.97 -8.71
N TYR A 1240 -8.03 -3.72 -8.41
CA TYR A 1240 -7.45 -2.38 -8.11
C TYR A 1240 -7.49 -1.36 -9.27
N TRP A 1241 -8.03 -1.72 -10.44
CA TRP A 1241 -8.20 -0.85 -11.61
C TRP A 1241 -9.22 0.30 -11.44
N VAL A 1242 -9.92 0.37 -10.29
CA VAL A 1242 -11.02 1.33 -10.04
C VAL A 1242 -10.64 2.30 -8.91
N PRO A 1243 -9.75 3.29 -9.15
CA PRO A 1243 -9.28 4.21 -8.10
C PRO A 1243 -10.43 5.01 -7.46
N PHE A 1244 -11.50 5.28 -8.20
CA PHE A 1244 -12.71 5.94 -7.72
C PHE A 1244 -13.54 5.15 -6.67
N LEU A 1245 -13.24 3.88 -6.41
CA LEU A 1245 -13.83 3.12 -5.30
C LEU A 1245 -12.94 3.06 -4.05
N ALA A 1246 -11.71 3.58 -4.11
CA ALA A 1246 -10.82 3.73 -2.95
C ALA A 1246 -11.09 5.03 -2.17
N PHE A 1247 -11.69 6.04 -2.81
CA PHE A 1247 -12.05 7.35 -2.24
C PHE A 1247 -13.34 7.35 -1.40
#